data_AF-A0A9P8KFY6-F1
#
_entry.id   AF-A0A9P8KFY6-F1
#
_cell.length_a   1.000
_cell.length_b   1.000
_cell.length_c   1.000
_cell.angle_alpha   90.00
_cell.angle_beta   90.00
_cell.angle_gamma   90.00
#
_symmetry.space_group_name_H-M   'P 1'
#
loop_
_entity.id
_entity.type
_entity.pdbx_description
1 polymer ?
#
loop_
_entity_poly.entity_id
_entity_poly.type
_entity_poly.pdbx_seq_one_letter_code
_entity_poly.pdbx_strand_id
1 'polypeptide(L)'
;MDSSYSPDPSTDESGTLYTALLSQRDLASRIPINHVTAPGVDLTPVCFSDHRYEDAAAQQCLSNLLAVGFHRIIVDLYWDQSRQTWSLCPVELDNQGNATSPIRTGAFPSSLSTSSSSTSPSATLTRARVSEDTAAPIVRDVLHSSLISANEGVHHSGGLQVRQTSEVASESIAASGTSAALTSATLAAAPSSTTNGDSTAAASQSSSAVQPSQSGLQIDGYSCTDTIGISTLTDVLAAYFEVTENDLNATFKYLEFNVRLAAPLNDPTDTTSSADPERLPASGNYISDLINSTLSRYLYTPAALRSERANLNQSWFAGNIDNPPAAEYMTILPLDNASGVYTQNGWPSESIIMFLRALRVIASIGTVDPQMQQYDFEADAETVFSPGFISNDIDTTLSSNGTVIAGCLYQSSNITVPIANSSWAISSNLPNNTIINTTSSAALDLSSCGISPILDMPLLGNSATNNATTYRAFIRNSLWGWDTDEPSDSLSTATTNRHCAVSNLANNGLWEVVDCTNENRFLCRRDDSPYTFSISDAKNRYYQGYEACDQGYTFAVPRTALENRYAVAAMWDFLSRQTDYDNAPVFWLSINDIDTKDCWVSGVDEICPYRSDDRDTNKPTVVIPTVAGVIVFLLAILTIMVKCAANRQNTRRRRKRGEGGWDYEGVPL
;
A
#
# COMPACT_ATOMS: atom_id res chain seq x y z
N MET A 1 6.97 26.05 -6.82
CA MET A 1 7.82 24.86 -6.91
C MET A 1 6.88 23.76 -7.29
N ASP A 2 7.05 23.20 -8.49
CA ASP A 2 6.21 22.12 -8.96
C ASP A 2 6.49 20.88 -8.10
N SER A 3 5.43 20.13 -7.75
CA SER A 3 5.54 18.88 -6.98
C SER A 3 6.39 17.88 -7.75
N SER A 4 7.30 17.16 -7.08
CA SER A 4 8.09 16.07 -7.67
C SER A 4 7.20 14.93 -8.17
N TYR A 5 6.07 14.69 -7.50
CA TYR A 5 5.01 13.80 -7.98
C TYR A 5 4.04 14.57 -8.88
N SER A 6 4.02 14.21 -10.17
CA SER A 6 3.19 14.84 -11.21
C SER A 6 2.83 13.81 -12.29
N PRO A 7 1.88 12.90 -12.03
CA PRO A 7 1.48 11.89 -13.00
C PRO A 7 0.78 12.51 -14.22
N ASP A 8 0.88 11.82 -15.36
CA ASP A 8 0.18 12.21 -16.59
C ASP A 8 -1.34 12.02 -16.41
N PRO A 9 -2.21 12.93 -16.86
CA PRO A 9 -3.66 12.78 -16.69
C PRO A 9 -4.24 11.47 -17.25
N SER A 10 -3.55 10.82 -18.19
CA SER A 10 -3.97 9.51 -18.70
C SER A 10 -3.81 8.36 -17.69
N THR A 11 -3.18 8.59 -16.54
CA THR A 11 -3.12 7.64 -15.43
C THR A 11 -4.41 7.59 -14.63
N ASP A 12 -5.29 8.61 -14.75
CA ASP A 12 -6.54 8.68 -14.01
C ASP A 12 -7.35 7.39 -14.19
N GLU A 13 -7.75 6.78 -13.07
CA GLU A 13 -8.50 5.54 -13.08
C GLU A 13 -9.99 5.82 -13.38
N SER A 14 -10.62 4.93 -14.15
CA SER A 14 -12.10 4.93 -14.19
C SER A 14 -12.64 4.60 -12.79
N GLY A 15 -13.79 5.18 -12.40
CA GLY A 15 -14.42 4.88 -11.10
C GLY A 15 -14.57 3.38 -10.80
N THR A 16 -14.86 2.57 -11.82
CA THR A 16 -14.93 1.10 -11.71
C THR A 16 -13.60 0.46 -11.34
N LEU A 17 -12.52 0.76 -12.08
CA LEU A 17 -11.16 0.27 -11.80
C LEU A 17 -10.71 0.67 -10.39
N TYR A 18 -10.95 1.94 -10.02
CA TYR A 18 -10.63 2.46 -8.70
C TYR A 18 -11.35 1.67 -7.60
N THR A 19 -12.65 1.43 -7.77
CA THR A 19 -13.48 0.69 -6.81
C THR A 19 -13.03 -0.78 -6.71
N ALA A 20 -12.66 -1.40 -7.83
CA ALA A 20 -12.12 -2.75 -7.84
C ALA A 20 -10.81 -2.85 -7.04
N LEU A 21 -9.85 -1.95 -7.29
CA LEU A 21 -8.57 -1.88 -6.56
C LEU A 21 -8.78 -1.60 -5.06
N LEU A 22 -9.66 -0.65 -4.74
CA LEU A 22 -10.02 -0.30 -3.37
C LEU A 22 -10.60 -1.51 -2.62
N SER A 23 -11.53 -2.23 -3.25
CA SER A 23 -12.13 -3.43 -2.66
C SER A 23 -11.11 -4.54 -2.41
N GLN A 24 -10.17 -4.77 -3.33
CA GLN A 24 -9.10 -5.77 -3.14
C GLN A 24 -8.19 -5.38 -1.96
N ARG A 25 -7.81 -4.11 -1.85
CA ARG A 25 -7.00 -3.60 -0.73
C ARG A 25 -7.72 -3.82 0.60
N ASP A 26 -9.01 -3.50 0.65
CA ASP A 26 -9.78 -3.56 1.89
C ASP A 26 -10.03 -5.02 2.33
N LEU A 27 -10.26 -5.92 1.39
CA LEU A 27 -10.30 -7.37 1.63
C LEU A 27 -8.95 -7.92 2.15
N ALA A 28 -7.84 -7.40 1.61
CA ALA A 28 -6.49 -7.78 2.01
C ALA A 28 -6.02 -7.10 3.31
N SER A 29 -6.81 -6.20 3.91
CA SER A 29 -6.39 -5.34 5.02
C SER A 29 -5.89 -6.09 6.27
N ARG A 30 -6.35 -7.33 6.50
CA ARG A 30 -5.88 -8.21 7.60
C ARG A 30 -4.80 -9.20 7.17
N ILE A 31 -4.57 -9.37 5.87
CA ILE A 31 -3.59 -10.30 5.36
C ILE A 31 -2.19 -9.74 5.68
N PRO A 32 -1.30 -10.54 6.27
CA PRO A 32 0.10 -10.13 6.42
C PRO A 32 0.70 -9.72 5.08
N ILE A 33 1.42 -8.60 5.06
CA ILE A 33 1.89 -7.96 3.80
C ILE A 33 2.72 -8.89 2.91
N ASN A 34 3.38 -9.88 3.51
CA ASN A 34 4.20 -10.87 2.83
C ASN A 34 3.40 -11.92 2.02
N HIS A 35 2.07 -11.94 2.14
CA HIS A 35 1.18 -12.85 1.41
C HIS A 35 0.23 -12.13 0.43
N VAL A 36 0.31 -10.80 0.36
CA VAL A 36 -0.47 -10.01 -0.60
C VAL A 36 0.30 -9.93 -1.91
N THR A 37 -0.30 -10.45 -2.99
CA THR A 37 0.25 -10.33 -4.33
C THR A 37 -0.16 -9.01 -4.97
N ALA A 38 0.80 -8.31 -5.56
CA ALA A 38 0.54 -7.09 -6.32
C ALA A 38 1.58 -6.93 -7.43
N PRO A 39 1.23 -6.32 -8.58
CA PRO A 39 2.19 -6.05 -9.64
C PRO A 39 3.36 -5.18 -9.17
N GLY A 40 4.56 -5.62 -9.52
CA GLY A 40 5.80 -4.89 -9.36
C GLY A 40 6.43 -4.52 -10.70
N VAL A 41 7.46 -3.68 -10.64
CA VAL A 41 8.15 -3.17 -11.83
C VAL A 41 9.64 -3.01 -11.56
N ASP A 42 10.46 -3.36 -12.56
CA ASP A 42 11.87 -2.98 -12.64
C ASP A 42 11.99 -1.65 -13.40
N LEU A 43 12.50 -0.62 -12.73
CA LEU A 43 12.55 0.73 -13.29
C LEU A 43 13.48 0.85 -14.49
N THR A 44 14.60 0.12 -14.53
CA THR A 44 15.58 0.27 -15.62
C THR A 44 14.96 -0.02 -16.99
N PRO A 45 14.40 -1.21 -17.23
CA PRO A 45 13.79 -1.53 -18.52
C PRO A 45 12.46 -0.79 -18.76
N VAL A 46 11.76 -0.30 -17.74
CA VAL A 46 10.44 0.34 -17.90
C VAL A 46 10.52 1.86 -18.08
N CYS A 47 11.42 2.53 -17.38
CA CYS A 47 11.57 3.98 -17.42
C CYS A 47 12.73 4.42 -18.31
N PHE A 48 13.78 3.62 -18.41
CA PHE A 48 15.04 4.00 -19.05
C PHE A 48 15.38 3.13 -20.26
N SER A 49 14.36 2.54 -20.91
CA SER A 49 14.52 1.68 -22.10
C SER A 49 15.21 2.36 -23.28
N ASP A 50 15.17 3.69 -23.34
CA ASP A 50 15.81 4.53 -24.35
C ASP A 50 17.16 5.11 -23.87
N HIS A 51 17.68 4.62 -22.75
CA HIS A 51 18.93 5.05 -22.12
C HIS A 51 18.92 6.53 -21.66
N ARG A 52 17.74 7.11 -21.40
CA ARG A 52 17.59 8.50 -20.94
C ARG A 52 17.30 8.58 -19.44
N TYR A 53 18.35 8.86 -18.67
CA TYR A 53 18.37 9.05 -17.23
C TYR A 53 18.32 10.54 -16.89
N GLU A 54 17.19 11.17 -17.21
CA GLU A 54 16.96 12.60 -16.96
C GLU A 54 15.95 12.78 -15.81
N ASP A 55 16.21 13.69 -14.87
CA ASP A 55 15.38 13.89 -13.68
C ASP A 55 13.88 14.04 -13.98
N ALA A 56 13.52 14.91 -14.93
CA ALA A 56 12.11 15.13 -15.28
C ALA A 56 11.45 13.88 -15.89
N ALA A 57 12.18 13.14 -16.73
CA ALA A 57 11.67 11.90 -17.34
C ALA A 57 11.52 10.79 -16.30
N ALA A 58 12.47 10.67 -15.38
CA ALA A 58 12.43 9.72 -14.27
C ALA A 58 11.26 10.03 -13.31
N GLN A 59 11.10 11.31 -12.92
CA GLN A 59 10.01 11.77 -12.07
C GLN A 59 8.65 11.51 -12.70
N GLN A 60 8.49 11.80 -14.00
CA GLN A 60 7.26 11.52 -14.72
C GLN A 60 6.98 10.02 -14.80
N CYS A 61 7.99 9.20 -15.14
CA CYS A 61 7.84 7.75 -15.21
C CYS A 61 7.35 7.16 -13.88
N LEU A 62 8.05 7.50 -12.80
CA LEU A 62 7.77 7.01 -11.47
C LEU A 62 6.40 7.51 -10.97
N SER A 63 6.06 8.77 -11.25
CA SER A 63 4.74 9.31 -10.94
C SER A 63 3.64 8.52 -11.66
N ASN A 64 3.83 8.20 -12.94
CA ASN A 64 2.88 7.39 -13.70
C ASN A 64 2.72 5.99 -13.11
N LEU A 65 3.82 5.30 -12.79
CA LEU A 65 3.79 3.96 -12.20
C LEU A 65 3.10 3.93 -10.83
N LEU A 66 3.34 4.95 -9.99
CA LEU A 66 2.67 5.09 -8.69
C LEU A 66 1.17 5.38 -8.84
N ALA A 67 0.81 6.24 -9.79
CA ALA A 67 -0.59 6.63 -10.04
C ALA A 67 -1.43 5.48 -10.60
N VAL A 68 -0.88 4.62 -11.46
CA VAL A 68 -1.62 3.48 -12.03
C VAL A 68 -1.74 2.27 -11.10
N GLY A 69 -1.04 2.27 -9.95
CA GLY A 69 -1.19 1.22 -8.94
C GLY A 69 -0.09 0.15 -8.90
N PHE A 70 1.16 0.44 -9.31
CA PHE A 70 2.28 -0.47 -8.99
C PHE A 70 2.66 -0.38 -7.51
N HIS A 71 2.90 -1.52 -6.86
CA HIS A 71 3.18 -1.60 -5.42
C HIS A 71 4.65 -1.86 -5.12
N ARG A 72 5.34 -2.66 -5.95
CA ARG A 72 6.78 -2.95 -5.81
C ARG A 72 7.58 -2.24 -6.90
N ILE A 73 8.66 -1.59 -6.50
CA ILE A 73 9.57 -0.86 -7.36
C ILE A 73 10.98 -1.43 -7.13
N ILE A 74 11.55 -2.03 -8.16
CA ILE A 74 12.92 -2.52 -8.18
C ILE A 74 13.77 -1.49 -8.92
N VAL A 75 14.89 -1.10 -8.33
CA VAL A 75 15.72 0.01 -8.80
C VAL A 75 17.16 -0.44 -8.90
N ASP A 76 17.76 -0.29 -10.08
CA ASP A 76 19.21 -0.35 -10.20
C ASP A 76 19.83 0.95 -9.70
N LEU A 77 20.58 0.85 -8.60
CA LEU A 77 21.23 1.97 -7.94
C LEU A 77 22.75 1.84 -8.13
N TYR A 78 23.32 2.78 -8.86
CA TYR A 78 24.72 2.78 -9.25
C TYR A 78 25.54 3.69 -8.36
N TRP A 79 26.62 3.17 -7.78
CA TRP A 79 27.60 4.00 -7.10
C TRP A 79 28.51 4.67 -8.13
N ASP A 80 28.42 5.99 -8.24
CA ASP A 80 29.33 6.81 -9.05
C ASP A 80 30.56 7.14 -8.19
N GLN A 81 31.68 6.46 -8.45
CA GLN A 81 32.88 6.66 -7.63
C GLN A 81 33.48 8.04 -7.86
N SER A 82 33.41 8.53 -9.11
CA SER A 82 33.89 9.83 -9.55
C SER A 82 33.31 10.98 -8.72
N ARG A 83 32.01 10.94 -8.44
CA ARG A 83 31.29 11.94 -7.64
C ARG A 83 31.05 11.54 -6.19
N GLN A 84 31.29 10.27 -5.83
CA GLN A 84 30.98 9.68 -4.53
C GLN A 84 29.50 9.86 -4.15
N THR A 85 28.60 9.52 -5.08
CA THR A 85 27.14 9.61 -4.89
C THR A 85 26.43 8.41 -5.52
N TRP A 86 25.25 8.10 -5.01
CA TRP A 86 24.34 7.13 -5.63
C TRP A 86 23.55 7.78 -6.77
N SER A 87 23.54 7.12 -7.91
CA SER A 87 22.98 7.55 -9.19
C SER A 87 22.01 6.50 -9.73
N LEU A 88 21.04 6.91 -10.55
CA LEU A 88 20.26 5.98 -11.36
C LEU A 88 20.92 5.74 -12.74
N CYS A 89 21.83 6.62 -13.16
CA CYS A 89 22.56 6.49 -14.41
C CYS A 89 23.66 5.41 -14.27
N PRO A 90 23.79 4.49 -15.25
CA PRO A 90 24.71 3.36 -15.17
C PRO A 90 26.18 3.72 -15.45
N VAL A 91 26.47 4.98 -15.78
CA VAL A 91 27.81 5.46 -16.11
C VAL A 91 28.22 6.59 -15.16
N GLU A 92 29.51 6.67 -14.86
CA GLU A 92 30.08 7.76 -14.06
C GLU A 92 30.00 9.09 -14.80
N LEU A 93 29.78 10.18 -14.05
CA LEU A 93 29.77 11.55 -14.58
C LEU A 93 31.00 12.33 -14.07
N ASP A 94 31.58 13.18 -14.91
CA ASP A 94 32.73 14.01 -14.51
C ASP A 94 32.30 15.13 -13.55
N ASN A 95 33.19 15.52 -12.63
CA ASN A 95 32.99 16.64 -11.70
C ASN A 95 33.07 18.03 -12.38
N GLN A 96 33.12 18.11 -13.72
CA GLN A 96 33.41 19.35 -14.44
C GLN A 96 32.20 20.27 -14.72
N GLY A 97 31.03 19.95 -14.19
CA GLY A 97 29.91 20.89 -14.09
C GLY A 97 30.03 21.78 -12.85
N ASN A 98 30.68 22.95 -12.98
CA ASN A 98 30.89 24.01 -11.97
C ASN A 98 32.02 23.80 -10.95
N ALA A 99 33.26 23.93 -11.43
CA ALA A 99 34.34 24.53 -10.64
C ALA A 99 34.05 26.04 -10.37
N THR A 100 33.08 26.32 -9.50
CA THR A 100 33.01 27.61 -8.77
C THR A 100 33.03 27.34 -7.28
N SER A 101 34.25 27.14 -6.77
CA SER A 101 34.67 27.16 -5.37
C SER A 101 33.95 26.23 -4.37
N PRO A 102 34.70 25.56 -3.47
CA PRO A 102 34.07 24.85 -2.36
C PRO A 102 33.30 25.88 -1.52
N ILE A 103 31.98 25.70 -1.42
CA ILE A 103 31.21 26.34 -0.37
C ILE A 103 31.86 25.88 0.93
N ARG A 104 32.48 26.82 1.64
CA ARG A 104 32.96 26.60 3.00
C ARG A 104 31.85 25.95 3.80
N THR A 105 32.14 24.77 4.31
CA THR A 105 31.47 24.16 5.45
C THR A 105 31.30 25.21 6.54
N GLY A 106 30.07 25.70 6.68
CA GLY A 106 29.65 26.40 7.88
C GLY A 106 29.73 25.39 9.02
N ALA A 107 30.67 25.64 9.94
CA ALA A 107 30.79 24.89 11.17
C ALA A 107 29.44 24.84 11.90
N PHE A 108 28.85 23.66 12.00
CA PHE A 108 27.84 23.39 13.01
C PHE A 108 28.54 23.07 14.32
N PRO A 109 28.19 23.72 15.44
CA PRO A 109 28.80 23.46 16.73
C PRO A 109 28.39 22.07 17.22
N SER A 110 29.41 21.29 17.59
CA SER A 110 29.28 20.08 18.37
C SER A 110 28.55 20.36 19.68
N SER A 111 27.34 19.84 19.82
CA SER A 111 26.82 19.35 21.10
C SER A 111 25.71 18.34 20.84
N LEU A 112 26.08 17.06 20.85
CA LEU A 112 25.16 15.98 21.13
C LEU A 112 24.55 16.19 22.52
N SER A 113 23.24 16.13 22.60
CA SER A 113 22.55 15.62 23.78
C SER A 113 21.52 14.63 23.27
N THR A 114 21.88 13.36 23.39
CA THR A 114 21.05 12.19 23.16
C THR A 114 19.90 12.23 24.16
N SER A 115 18.69 12.45 23.68
CA SER A 115 17.47 12.08 24.39
C SER A 115 16.66 11.17 23.48
N SER A 116 16.84 9.87 23.68
CA SER A 116 15.95 8.82 23.25
C SER A 116 14.59 9.03 23.92
N SER A 117 13.65 9.60 23.19
CA SER A 117 12.22 9.48 23.48
C SER A 117 11.52 8.99 22.23
N SER A 118 11.25 7.69 22.20
CA SER A 118 10.27 7.06 21.33
C SER A 118 8.88 7.58 21.69
N THR A 119 8.48 8.69 21.09
CA THR A 119 7.07 9.05 21.00
C THR A 119 6.64 8.80 19.57
N SER A 120 5.93 7.70 19.37
CA SER A 120 5.13 7.44 18.19
C SER A 120 4.31 8.70 17.86
N PRO A 121 4.40 9.26 16.65
CA PRO A 121 3.43 10.24 16.24
C PRO A 121 2.09 9.51 16.10
N SER A 122 1.16 9.73 17.03
CA SER A 122 -0.26 9.49 16.76
C SER A 122 -0.72 10.53 15.74
N ALA A 123 -0.59 10.20 14.46
CA ALA A 123 -1.33 10.87 13.40
C ALA A 123 -2.70 10.17 13.30
N THR A 124 -3.77 10.90 13.59
CA THR A 124 -5.14 10.45 13.36
C THR A 124 -5.48 10.78 11.90
N LEU A 125 -5.65 9.76 11.06
CA LEU A 125 -6.16 9.93 9.69
C LEU A 125 -7.52 10.65 9.76
N THR A 126 -7.61 11.79 9.07
CA THR A 126 -8.85 12.56 8.99
C THR A 126 -9.54 12.26 7.66
N ARG A 127 -10.72 11.63 7.76
CA ARG A 127 -11.84 11.60 6.79
C ARG A 127 -11.47 11.82 5.31
N ALA A 128 -11.26 10.72 4.59
CA ALA A 128 -11.25 10.73 3.13
C ALA A 128 -12.65 11.12 2.61
N ARG A 129 -12.71 12.02 1.62
CA ARG A 129 -13.93 12.35 0.89
C ARG A 129 -13.99 11.48 -0.35
N VAL A 130 -15.14 10.85 -0.59
CA VAL A 130 -15.55 10.48 -1.95
C VAL A 130 -15.78 11.79 -2.68
N SER A 131 -15.15 11.98 -3.84
CA SER A 131 -15.25 13.21 -4.63
C SER A 131 -16.70 13.49 -5.04
N GLU A 132 -17.35 14.41 -4.34
CA GLU A 132 -18.45 15.23 -4.87
C GLU A 132 -18.14 16.70 -4.63
N ASP A 133 -18.35 17.51 -5.67
CA ASP A 133 -18.15 18.96 -5.71
C ASP A 133 -18.80 19.67 -4.51
N THR A 134 -18.01 20.47 -3.79
CA THR A 134 -18.29 21.84 -3.27
C THR A 134 -17.54 22.09 -1.94
N ALA A 135 -16.76 23.18 -1.90
CA ALA A 135 -15.87 23.54 -0.79
C ALA A 135 -16.58 24.20 0.42
N ALA A 136 -16.24 23.77 1.64
CA ALA A 136 -16.49 24.49 2.90
C ALA A 136 -15.40 24.18 3.97
N PRO A 137 -15.11 25.10 4.92
CA PRO A 137 -13.90 25.09 5.74
C PRO A 137 -13.97 24.20 7.00
N ILE A 138 -12.82 23.67 7.40
CA ILE A 138 -12.63 22.61 8.40
C ILE A 138 -12.42 23.17 9.82
N VAL A 139 -13.12 22.61 10.80
CA VAL A 139 -12.80 22.69 12.24
C VAL A 139 -12.33 21.31 12.69
N ARG A 140 -11.22 21.26 13.44
CA ARG A 140 -10.59 20.04 13.97
C ARG A 140 -11.31 19.59 15.25
N ASP A 141 -11.77 18.34 15.28
CA ASP A 141 -12.13 17.66 16.53
C ASP A 141 -11.67 16.20 16.49
N VAL A 142 -11.25 15.68 17.64
CA VAL A 142 -10.62 14.36 17.83
C VAL A 142 -11.69 13.30 18.05
N LEU A 143 -11.70 12.22 17.25
CA LEU A 143 -12.60 11.08 17.44
C LEU A 143 -11.92 9.72 17.18
N HIS A 144 -12.35 8.73 17.96
CA HIS A 144 -11.82 7.37 18.07
C HIS A 144 -11.79 6.62 16.74
N SER A 145 -10.68 5.91 16.51
CA SER A 145 -10.49 4.89 15.48
C SER A 145 -11.61 3.85 15.54
N SER A 146 -12.54 3.91 14.59
CA SER A 146 -13.48 2.83 14.26
C SER A 146 -13.23 2.36 12.82
N LEU A 147 -11.96 2.46 12.38
CA LEU A 147 -11.56 2.11 11.04
C LEU A 147 -11.51 0.57 10.94
N ILE A 148 -12.50 0.01 10.24
CA ILE A 148 -12.62 -1.40 9.86
C ILE A 148 -13.03 -2.30 11.04
N SER A 149 -14.32 -2.25 11.42
CA SER A 149 -14.95 -3.39 12.06
C SER A 149 -15.18 -4.46 11.00
N ALA A 150 -14.27 -5.41 10.88
CA ALA A 150 -14.65 -6.75 10.41
C ALA A 150 -15.24 -7.45 11.62
N ASN A 151 -16.53 -7.22 11.88
CA ASN A 151 -17.21 -7.91 12.98
C ASN A 151 -17.54 -9.32 12.48
N GLU A 152 -16.52 -10.17 12.35
CA GLU A 152 -16.73 -11.61 12.33
C GLU A 152 -17.58 -11.93 13.57
N GLY A 153 -18.77 -12.47 13.35
CA GLY A 153 -19.72 -12.85 14.39
C GLY A 153 -19.15 -13.96 15.27
N VAL A 154 -18.18 -13.62 16.10
CA VAL A 154 -17.62 -14.45 17.16
C VAL A 154 -18.10 -13.83 18.47
N HIS A 155 -19.15 -14.45 19.02
CA HIS A 155 -19.42 -14.32 20.44
C HIS A 155 -18.13 -14.63 21.23
N HIS A 156 -17.59 -13.61 21.90
CA HIS A 156 -16.72 -13.66 23.08
C HIS A 156 -15.48 -14.57 23.05
N SER A 157 -14.31 -13.93 23.17
CA SER A 157 -13.10 -14.48 23.81
C SER A 157 -12.61 -15.85 23.31
N GLY A 158 -12.24 -15.93 22.02
CA GLY A 158 -11.28 -16.93 21.57
C GLY A 158 -9.85 -16.42 21.84
N GLY A 159 -9.21 -16.87 22.91
CA GLY A 159 -7.79 -16.58 23.14
C GLY A 159 -6.94 -17.06 21.96
N LEU A 160 -5.82 -16.38 21.69
CA LEU A 160 -4.81 -16.78 20.68
C LEU A 160 -4.49 -18.26 20.84
N GLN A 161 -5.04 -19.11 19.95
CA GLN A 161 -4.79 -20.54 20.02
C GLN A 161 -3.43 -20.84 19.40
N VAL A 162 -2.49 -21.27 20.24
CA VAL A 162 -1.21 -21.81 19.80
C VAL A 162 -1.51 -23.06 18.97
N ARG A 163 -1.08 -23.08 17.71
CA ARG A 163 -1.23 -24.24 16.84
C ARG A 163 -0.40 -25.40 17.41
N GLN A 164 -1.06 -26.48 17.82
CA GLN A 164 -0.36 -27.71 18.20
C GLN A 164 0.33 -28.28 16.96
N THR A 165 1.66 -28.19 16.93
CA THR A 165 2.48 -28.98 16.01
C THR A 165 2.35 -30.44 16.43
N SER A 166 1.85 -31.31 15.55
CA SER A 166 1.94 -32.75 15.76
C SER A 166 3.41 -33.13 15.94
N GLU A 167 3.71 -33.80 17.05
CA GLU A 167 5.03 -34.29 17.42
C GLU A 167 5.62 -35.14 16.28
N VAL A 168 6.69 -34.64 15.67
CA VAL A 168 7.70 -35.49 15.03
C VAL A 168 8.96 -35.33 15.87
N ALA A 169 9.41 -36.45 16.40
CA ALA A 169 10.41 -36.56 17.45
C ALA A 169 11.67 -35.73 17.19
N SER A 170 12.08 -35.02 18.24
CA SER A 170 13.32 -34.28 18.37
C SER A 170 14.54 -35.18 18.20
N GLU A 171 15.40 -34.87 17.23
CA GLU A 171 16.84 -35.12 17.35
C GLU A 171 17.58 -33.79 17.28
N SER A 172 18.23 -33.48 18.40
CA SER A 172 19.11 -32.35 18.62
C SER A 172 20.36 -32.44 17.75
N ILE A 173 20.67 -31.42 16.94
CA ILE A 173 22.04 -31.15 16.53
C ILE A 173 22.33 -29.65 16.69
N ALA A 174 23.40 -29.42 17.44
CA ALA A 174 23.89 -28.13 17.90
C ALA A 174 24.36 -27.22 16.76
N ALA A 175 24.28 -25.92 17.04
CA ALA A 175 24.98 -24.87 16.30
C ALA A 175 26.48 -25.18 16.20
N SER A 176 27.01 -25.12 14.98
CA SER A 176 28.43 -24.90 14.72
C SER A 176 28.56 -24.18 13.39
N GLY A 177 29.03 -22.94 13.46
CA GLY A 177 29.50 -22.22 12.29
C GLY A 177 30.78 -22.85 11.77
N THR A 178 30.85 -23.03 10.45
CA THR A 178 32.12 -23.11 9.71
C THR A 178 31.88 -22.70 8.26
N SER A 179 32.72 -21.78 7.82
CA SER A 179 32.94 -21.32 6.46
C SER A 179 33.36 -22.44 5.51
N ALA A 180 32.91 -22.36 4.25
CA ALA A 180 33.52 -22.87 3.00
C ALA A 180 32.39 -23.06 1.97
N ALA A 181 32.53 -22.85 0.66
CA ALA A 181 33.56 -22.28 -0.19
C ALA A 181 32.91 -22.06 -1.57
N LEU A 182 33.48 -21.13 -2.33
CA LEU A 182 33.13 -20.83 -3.71
C LEU A 182 33.25 -22.05 -4.64
N THR A 183 32.29 -22.18 -5.55
CA THR A 183 32.51 -22.85 -6.85
C THR A 183 31.86 -22.05 -7.96
N SER A 184 32.71 -21.55 -8.85
CA SER A 184 32.41 -20.91 -10.13
C SER A 184 31.58 -21.80 -11.04
N ALA A 185 30.54 -21.23 -11.65
CA ALA A 185 29.87 -21.82 -12.81
C ALA A 185 30.19 -20.95 -14.04
N THR A 186 30.88 -21.57 -14.99
CA THR A 186 31.35 -21.04 -16.26
C THR A 186 30.21 -20.81 -17.26
N LEU A 187 30.21 -19.63 -17.88
CA LEU A 187 29.42 -19.27 -19.07
C LEU A 187 29.73 -20.19 -20.26
N ALA A 188 28.68 -20.73 -20.88
CA ALA A 188 28.76 -21.42 -22.18
C ALA A 188 28.20 -20.50 -23.26
N ALA A 189 29.09 -20.08 -24.16
CA ALA A 189 28.81 -19.26 -25.33
C ALA A 189 27.98 -20.01 -26.39
N ALA A 190 26.99 -19.33 -26.98
CA ALA A 190 26.33 -19.75 -28.21
C ALA A 190 27.12 -19.28 -29.44
N PRO A 191 27.20 -20.08 -30.52
CA PRO A 191 28.01 -19.76 -31.69
C PRO A 191 27.30 -18.80 -32.65
N SER A 192 28.12 -17.90 -33.18
CA SER A 192 27.86 -16.93 -34.23
C SER A 192 27.52 -17.56 -35.58
N SER A 193 26.57 -16.96 -36.29
CA SER A 193 26.41 -17.13 -37.74
C SER A 193 26.38 -15.76 -38.42
N THR A 194 27.32 -15.61 -39.35
CA THR A 194 27.54 -14.47 -40.22
C THR A 194 26.67 -14.59 -41.47
N THR A 195 25.92 -13.53 -41.78
CA THR A 195 25.53 -13.23 -43.17
C THR A 195 25.45 -11.72 -43.37
N ASN A 196 26.30 -11.23 -44.26
CA ASN A 196 26.28 -9.88 -44.83
C ASN A 196 25.00 -9.66 -45.66
N GLY A 197 24.44 -8.46 -45.57
CA GLY A 197 23.32 -8.00 -46.38
C GLY A 197 23.18 -6.48 -46.28
N ASP A 198 24.01 -5.80 -47.05
CA ASP A 198 24.05 -4.36 -47.29
C ASP A 198 22.71 -3.84 -47.83
N SER A 199 22.14 -2.77 -47.26
CA SER A 199 21.22 -1.84 -47.95
C SER A 199 20.94 -0.59 -47.13
N THR A 200 21.32 0.52 -47.73
CA THR A 200 21.07 1.92 -47.38
C THR A 200 19.60 2.31 -47.57
N ALA A 201 19.02 3.05 -46.62
CA ALA A 201 17.91 3.96 -46.91
C ALA A 201 17.82 5.07 -45.86
N ALA A 202 17.73 6.30 -46.36
CA ALA A 202 17.84 7.54 -45.63
C ALA A 202 16.55 7.99 -44.93
N ALA A 203 16.77 8.80 -43.90
CA ALA A 203 15.94 9.82 -43.25
C ALA A 203 14.52 10.11 -43.81
N SER A 204 13.58 10.24 -42.87
CA SER A 204 12.62 11.35 -42.91
C SER A 204 12.25 11.80 -41.49
N GLN A 205 12.56 13.07 -41.22
CA GLN A 205 12.13 13.84 -40.06
C GLN A 205 10.68 14.29 -40.26
N SER A 206 9.88 14.26 -39.20
CA SER A 206 8.86 15.29 -38.99
C SER A 206 8.63 15.50 -37.49
N SER A 207 8.80 16.75 -37.10
CA SER A 207 8.80 17.30 -35.75
C SER A 207 7.39 17.72 -35.28
N SER A 208 7.10 17.59 -33.99
CA SER A 208 6.27 18.53 -33.24
C SER A 208 6.72 18.53 -31.77
N ALA A 209 6.89 19.74 -31.22
CA ALA A 209 7.86 20.08 -30.20
C ALA A 209 7.32 20.07 -28.76
N VAL A 210 8.17 19.64 -27.82
CA VAL A 210 8.16 20.07 -26.41
C VAL A 210 9.55 20.64 -26.11
N GLN A 211 9.59 21.83 -25.49
CA GLN A 211 10.82 22.58 -25.23
C GLN A 211 11.83 21.83 -24.35
N PRO A 212 13.14 21.88 -24.66
CA PRO A 212 14.20 21.30 -23.85
C PRO A 212 14.83 22.36 -22.92
N SER A 213 15.01 22.03 -21.64
CA SER A 213 16.12 22.57 -20.84
C SER A 213 16.28 21.84 -19.50
N GLN A 214 16.82 20.62 -19.52
CA GLN A 214 17.89 20.25 -18.61
C GLN A 214 18.96 19.55 -19.47
N SER A 215 20.19 20.01 -19.33
CA SER A 215 21.35 19.58 -20.11
C SER A 215 21.76 18.16 -19.70
N GLY A 216 21.13 17.14 -20.26
CA GLY A 216 21.62 15.76 -20.15
C GLY A 216 22.97 15.65 -20.86
N LEU A 217 23.99 15.16 -20.16
CA LEU A 217 25.26 14.79 -20.77
C LEU A 217 25.04 13.53 -21.61
N GLN A 218 25.48 13.57 -22.87
CA GLN A 218 25.45 12.44 -23.78
C GLN A 218 26.77 11.66 -23.66
N ILE A 219 26.70 10.42 -23.18
CA ILE A 219 27.84 9.56 -22.89
C ILE A 219 27.59 8.20 -23.55
N ASP A 220 28.25 7.95 -24.68
CA ASP A 220 28.23 6.67 -25.43
C ASP A 220 26.84 5.99 -25.54
N GLY A 221 25.81 6.77 -25.84
CA GLY A 221 24.43 6.29 -25.99
C GLY A 221 23.51 6.54 -24.79
N TYR A 222 24.05 6.93 -23.63
CA TYR A 222 23.28 7.37 -22.47
C TYR A 222 23.08 8.89 -22.45
N SER A 223 21.90 9.33 -22.00
CA SER A 223 21.61 10.73 -21.66
C SER A 223 21.41 10.82 -20.15
N CYS A 224 22.34 11.42 -19.41
CA CYS A 224 22.24 11.49 -17.95
C CYS A 224 22.29 12.94 -17.43
N THR A 225 21.43 13.28 -16.47
CA THR A 225 21.55 14.53 -15.72
C THR A 225 22.47 14.35 -14.51
N ASP A 226 23.27 15.37 -14.19
CA ASP A 226 24.20 15.30 -13.05
C ASP A 226 23.51 15.10 -11.69
N THR A 227 22.23 15.44 -11.61
CA THR A 227 21.40 15.37 -10.39
C THR A 227 20.60 14.09 -10.27
N ILE A 228 20.55 13.22 -11.29
CA ILE A 228 19.75 12.00 -11.19
C ILE A 228 20.35 11.03 -10.17
N GLY A 229 19.56 10.66 -9.18
CA GLY A 229 20.02 9.76 -8.14
C GLY A 229 18.91 9.28 -7.22
N ILE A 230 19.30 8.75 -6.07
CA ILE A 230 18.34 8.21 -5.09
C ILE A 230 17.36 9.28 -4.59
N SER A 231 17.79 10.55 -4.51
CA SER A 231 16.92 11.67 -4.14
C SER A 231 15.76 11.86 -5.11
N THR A 232 15.99 11.71 -6.42
CA THR A 232 14.95 11.80 -7.45
C THR A 232 13.81 10.80 -7.17
N LEU A 233 14.16 9.58 -6.75
CA LEU A 233 13.21 8.53 -6.38
C LEU A 233 12.51 8.83 -5.04
N THR A 234 13.27 9.18 -4.00
CA THR A 234 12.70 9.41 -2.65
C THR A 234 11.82 10.64 -2.61
N ASP A 235 12.14 11.69 -3.38
CA ASP A 235 11.35 12.92 -3.45
C ASP A 235 9.99 12.67 -4.11
N VAL A 236 9.93 11.85 -5.16
CA VAL A 236 8.65 11.48 -5.80
C VAL A 236 7.81 10.63 -4.87
N LEU A 237 8.41 9.65 -4.18
CA LEU A 237 7.71 8.82 -3.20
C LEU A 237 7.17 9.67 -2.03
N ALA A 238 7.97 10.58 -1.50
CA ALA A 238 7.55 11.47 -0.42
C ALA A 238 6.37 12.36 -0.84
N ALA A 239 6.43 12.95 -2.03
CA ALA A 239 5.33 13.76 -2.56
C ALA A 239 4.07 12.92 -2.84
N TYR A 240 4.21 11.70 -3.37
CA TYR A 240 3.08 10.77 -3.52
C TYR A 240 2.43 10.44 -2.17
N PHE A 241 3.22 10.15 -1.14
CA PHE A 241 2.70 9.86 0.20
C PHE A 241 2.06 11.07 0.86
N GLU A 242 2.53 12.29 0.59
CA GLU A 242 1.93 13.53 1.08
C GLU A 242 0.59 13.82 0.39
N VAL A 243 0.51 13.65 -0.94
CA VAL A 243 -0.73 13.87 -1.70
C VAL A 243 -1.80 12.84 -1.32
N THR A 244 -1.40 11.58 -1.10
CA THR A 244 -2.30 10.47 -0.74
C THR A 244 -2.38 10.20 0.77
N GLU A 245 -2.00 11.18 1.60
CA GLU A 245 -1.91 10.98 3.05
C GLU A 245 -3.29 10.74 3.68
N ASN A 246 -4.30 11.50 3.24
CA ASN A 246 -5.62 11.56 3.87
C ASN A 246 -6.77 11.17 2.91
N ASP A 247 -6.45 10.42 1.85
CA ASP A 247 -7.44 9.92 0.91
C ASP A 247 -7.43 8.39 0.82
N LEU A 248 -8.39 7.85 0.07
CA LEU A 248 -8.49 6.42 -0.16
C LEU A 248 -7.48 5.92 -1.21
N ASN A 249 -6.68 6.80 -1.82
CA ASN A 249 -5.57 6.43 -2.72
C ASN A 249 -4.31 6.03 -1.94
N ALA A 250 -4.37 6.08 -0.61
CA ALA A 250 -3.33 5.58 0.27
C ALA A 250 -2.99 4.10 -0.03
N THR A 251 -1.72 3.82 -0.32
CA THR A 251 -1.17 2.47 -0.53
C THR A 251 0.22 2.29 0.09
N PHE A 252 0.58 1.04 0.42
CA PHE A 252 1.90 0.64 0.88
C PHE A 252 2.81 0.28 -0.30
N LYS A 253 4.10 0.63 -0.23
CA LYS A 253 5.09 0.40 -1.30
C LYS A 253 6.27 -0.46 -0.84
N TYR A 254 6.75 -1.30 -1.75
CA TYR A 254 7.98 -2.08 -1.59
C TYR A 254 9.05 -1.47 -2.49
N LEU A 255 10.18 -1.09 -1.91
CA LEU A 255 11.30 -0.52 -2.63
C LEU A 255 12.51 -1.44 -2.50
N GLU A 256 13.03 -1.94 -3.60
CA GLU A 256 14.18 -2.84 -3.62
C GLU A 256 15.32 -2.23 -4.45
N PHE A 257 16.51 -2.15 -3.88
CA PHE A 257 17.69 -1.57 -4.53
C PHE A 257 18.65 -2.67 -4.98
N ASN A 258 18.78 -2.87 -6.28
CA ASN A 258 19.90 -3.59 -6.85
C ASN A 258 21.14 -2.70 -6.79
N VAL A 259 22.16 -3.12 -6.04
CA VAL A 259 23.34 -2.32 -5.77
C VAL A 259 24.43 -2.62 -6.80
N ARG A 260 24.78 -1.61 -7.58
CA ARG A 260 25.67 -1.72 -8.74
C ARG A 260 26.80 -0.71 -8.69
N LEU A 261 27.86 -0.97 -9.46
CA LEU A 261 28.92 0.00 -9.70
C LEU A 261 28.66 0.70 -11.04
N ALA A 262 28.77 2.03 -11.09
CA ALA A 262 28.68 2.76 -12.35
C ALA A 262 29.89 2.45 -13.24
N ALA A 263 29.66 2.25 -14.54
CA ALA A 263 30.73 2.04 -15.50
C ALA A 263 31.58 3.32 -15.66
N PRO A 264 32.91 3.21 -15.78
CA PRO A 264 33.78 4.37 -15.94
C PRO A 264 33.41 5.22 -17.15
N LEU A 265 33.48 6.55 -17.03
CA LEU A 265 33.15 7.49 -18.11
C LEU A 265 33.91 7.21 -19.43
N ASN A 266 35.14 6.71 -19.33
CA ASN A 266 36.00 6.44 -20.48
C ASN A 266 35.76 5.06 -21.11
N ASP A 267 35.03 4.16 -20.43
CA ASP A 267 34.58 2.87 -20.95
C ASP A 267 33.19 2.53 -20.36
N PRO A 268 32.11 3.12 -20.92
CA PRO A 268 30.74 2.92 -20.47
C PRO A 268 30.22 1.47 -20.56
N THR A 269 30.98 0.58 -21.18
CA THR A 269 30.65 -0.85 -21.33
C THR A 269 31.36 -1.73 -20.32
N ASP A 270 32.29 -1.19 -19.53
CA ASP A 270 33.05 -1.95 -18.56
C ASP A 270 32.23 -2.24 -17.29
N THR A 271 31.70 -3.45 -17.22
CA THR A 271 31.01 -4.00 -16.05
C THR A 271 31.93 -4.84 -15.15
N THR A 272 33.25 -4.78 -15.34
CA THR A 272 34.23 -5.66 -14.68
C THR A 272 35.21 -4.91 -13.77
N SER A 273 35.33 -3.60 -13.93
CA SER A 273 36.20 -2.73 -13.10
C SER A 273 35.95 -2.90 -11.60
N SER A 274 36.96 -3.28 -10.83
CA SER A 274 36.79 -3.35 -9.37
C SER A 274 36.52 -1.96 -8.78
N ALA A 275 35.59 -1.87 -7.83
CA ALA A 275 35.39 -0.66 -7.03
C ALA A 275 36.69 -0.27 -6.28
N ASP A 276 37.03 1.01 -6.27
CA ASP A 276 38.08 1.54 -5.39
C ASP A 276 37.63 1.48 -3.91
N PRO A 277 38.29 0.68 -3.04
CA PRO A 277 37.88 0.52 -1.65
C PRO A 277 37.94 1.82 -0.83
N GLU A 278 38.80 2.78 -1.20
CA GLU A 278 38.90 4.08 -0.52
C GLU A 278 37.75 5.03 -0.91
N ARG A 279 37.01 4.70 -1.97
CA ARG A 279 35.94 5.52 -2.54
C ARG A 279 34.57 4.86 -2.45
N LEU A 280 34.44 3.76 -1.71
CA LEU A 280 33.15 3.18 -1.37
C LEU A 280 32.30 4.16 -0.54
N PRO A 281 30.97 4.01 -0.52
CA PRO A 281 30.13 4.87 0.29
C PRO A 281 30.50 4.78 1.77
N ALA A 282 30.54 5.93 2.42
CA ALA A 282 30.83 6.11 3.83
C ALA A 282 29.66 6.81 4.53
N SER A 283 29.77 7.05 5.84
CA SER A 283 28.74 7.75 6.63
C SER A 283 28.28 9.06 5.97
N GLY A 284 26.96 9.23 5.87
CA GLY A 284 26.29 10.30 5.11
C GLY A 284 25.86 9.87 3.71
N ASN A 285 26.45 8.81 3.16
CA ASN A 285 26.18 8.25 1.85
C ASN A 285 25.76 6.78 1.90
N TYR A 286 25.49 6.22 3.09
CA TYR A 286 24.83 4.93 3.17
C TYR A 286 23.42 5.03 2.58
N ILE A 287 22.92 3.95 2.00
CA ILE A 287 21.58 3.92 1.41
C ILE A 287 20.53 4.29 2.47
N SER A 288 20.69 3.79 3.70
CA SER A 288 19.85 4.15 4.83
C SER A 288 19.89 5.63 5.19
N ASP A 289 21.06 6.28 5.18
CA ASP A 289 21.19 7.72 5.45
C ASP A 289 20.35 8.54 4.47
N LEU A 290 20.44 8.20 3.18
CA LEU A 290 19.77 8.91 2.10
C LEU A 290 18.25 8.68 2.11
N ILE A 291 17.81 7.44 2.28
CA ILE A 291 16.38 7.12 2.38
C ILE A 291 15.77 7.75 3.63
N ASN A 292 16.43 7.64 4.77
CA ASN A 292 15.92 8.16 6.05
C ASN A 292 15.82 9.69 6.04
N SER A 293 16.69 10.39 5.30
CA SER A 293 16.63 11.85 5.16
C SER A 293 15.28 12.36 4.64
N THR A 294 14.61 11.58 3.80
CA THR A 294 13.39 11.99 3.07
C THR A 294 12.17 11.16 3.47
N LEU A 295 12.34 9.85 3.68
CA LEU A 295 11.25 8.90 3.90
C LEU A 295 11.11 8.43 5.36
N SER A 296 11.92 8.93 6.32
CA SER A 296 11.90 8.50 7.74
C SER A 296 10.51 8.34 8.35
N ARG A 297 9.59 9.28 8.11
CA ARG A 297 8.22 9.27 8.65
C ARG A 297 7.31 8.18 8.06
N TYR A 298 7.72 7.57 6.96
CA TYR A 298 6.95 6.58 6.20
C TYR A 298 7.57 5.18 6.23
N LEU A 299 8.80 5.02 6.74
CA LEU A 299 9.55 3.76 6.65
C LEU A 299 9.12 2.75 7.71
N TYR A 300 8.81 1.53 7.26
CA TYR A 300 8.77 0.35 8.11
C TYR A 300 10.11 -0.39 8.02
N THR A 301 10.79 -0.56 9.16
CA THR A 301 12.20 -0.97 9.21
C THR A 301 12.42 -2.37 9.80
N PRO A 302 13.58 -3.01 9.56
CA PRO A 302 13.97 -4.25 10.23
C PRO A 302 13.94 -4.16 11.75
N ALA A 303 14.37 -3.03 12.31
CA ALA A 303 14.34 -2.77 13.74
C ALA A 303 12.91 -2.83 14.31
N ALA A 304 11.96 -2.19 13.62
CA ALA A 304 10.55 -2.20 13.99
C ALA A 304 9.98 -3.63 13.94
N LEU A 305 10.21 -4.35 12.84
CA LEU A 305 9.76 -5.74 12.69
C LEU A 305 10.30 -6.64 13.81
N ARG A 306 11.59 -6.54 14.11
CA ARG A 306 12.23 -7.35 15.16
C ARG A 306 11.62 -7.08 16.53
N SER A 307 11.41 -5.81 16.86
CA SER A 307 10.78 -5.40 18.13
C SER A 307 9.33 -5.88 18.21
N GLU A 308 8.57 -5.78 17.13
CA GLU A 308 7.15 -6.13 17.10
C GLU A 308 6.93 -7.65 17.16
N ARG A 309 7.78 -8.43 16.48
CA ARG A 309 7.77 -9.90 16.52
C ARG A 309 8.05 -10.47 17.90
N ALA A 310 8.83 -9.77 18.73
CA ALA A 310 9.29 -10.25 20.03
C ALA A 310 8.16 -10.39 21.06
N ASN A 311 7.07 -9.61 20.94
CA ASN A 311 5.89 -9.77 21.78
C ASN A 311 4.62 -9.23 21.08
N LEU A 312 3.87 -10.14 20.49
CA LEU A 312 2.65 -9.85 19.71
C LEU A 312 1.54 -9.21 20.54
N ASN A 313 1.44 -9.54 21.83
CA ASN A 313 0.44 -8.96 22.73
C ASN A 313 0.72 -7.47 23.02
N GLN A 314 1.94 -7.01 22.77
CA GLN A 314 2.34 -5.61 22.90
C GLN A 314 2.45 -4.90 21.53
N SER A 315 2.34 -5.64 20.43
CA SER A 315 2.44 -5.13 19.06
C SER A 315 1.14 -5.32 18.29
N TRP A 316 1.05 -6.30 17.38
CA TRP A 316 -0.04 -6.44 16.41
C TRP A 316 -1.34 -6.99 16.99
N PHE A 317 -1.26 -7.67 18.15
CA PHE A 317 -2.39 -8.29 18.84
C PHE A 317 -2.64 -7.64 20.21
N ALA A 318 -2.23 -6.38 20.37
CA ALA A 318 -2.59 -5.60 21.54
C ALA A 318 -4.11 -5.44 21.62
N GLY A 319 -4.69 -5.53 22.83
CA GLY A 319 -6.14 -5.59 23.03
C GLY A 319 -6.94 -4.34 22.63
N ASN A 320 -6.27 -3.27 22.21
CA ASN A 320 -6.86 -2.03 21.70
C ASN A 320 -6.81 -1.93 20.17
N ILE A 321 -6.41 -2.99 19.47
CA ILE A 321 -6.36 -3.06 18.01
C ILE A 321 -7.59 -3.82 17.53
N ASP A 322 -8.46 -3.12 16.80
CA ASP A 322 -9.73 -3.68 16.33
C ASP A 322 -9.56 -4.61 15.11
N ASN A 323 -8.48 -4.43 14.34
CA ASN A 323 -8.23 -5.17 13.10
C ASN A 323 -6.82 -5.79 13.06
N PRO A 324 -6.51 -6.78 13.92
CA PRO A 324 -5.19 -7.41 13.96
C PRO A 324 -4.94 -8.26 12.70
N PRO A 325 -3.66 -8.55 12.37
CA PRO A 325 -3.32 -9.46 11.29
C PRO A 325 -3.96 -10.83 11.46
N ALA A 326 -4.35 -11.44 10.35
CA ALA A 326 -4.92 -12.77 10.28
C ALA A 326 -3.90 -13.81 10.80
N ALA A 327 -4.16 -14.36 11.99
CA ALA A 327 -3.25 -15.25 12.70
C ALA A 327 -3.01 -16.57 11.95
N GLU A 328 -3.95 -17.01 11.11
CA GLU A 328 -3.86 -18.22 10.31
C GLU A 328 -2.71 -18.19 9.29
N TYR A 329 -2.12 -17.02 9.01
CA TYR A 329 -0.99 -16.83 8.10
C TYR A 329 0.39 -16.90 8.75
N MET A 330 0.48 -17.03 10.07
CA MET A 330 1.77 -16.98 10.77
C MET A 330 1.88 -18.01 11.88
N THR A 331 3.12 -18.32 12.25
CA THR A 331 3.40 -19.19 13.39
C THR A 331 3.43 -18.35 14.65
N ILE A 332 2.56 -18.66 15.61
CA ILE A 332 2.50 -17.99 16.91
C ILE A 332 2.98 -18.95 17.99
N LEU A 333 3.99 -18.53 18.75
CA LEU A 333 4.64 -19.33 19.78
C LEU A 333 4.53 -18.64 21.16
N PRO A 334 4.35 -19.38 22.26
CA PRO A 334 4.32 -18.80 23.59
C PRO A 334 5.71 -18.32 24.02
N LEU A 335 5.78 -17.21 24.76
CA LEU A 335 7.01 -16.80 25.46
C LEU A 335 7.27 -17.71 26.67
N ASP A 336 8.53 -17.95 27.00
CA ASP A 336 8.95 -18.85 28.11
C ASP A 336 8.34 -18.49 29.46
N ASN A 337 8.07 -17.20 29.70
CA ASN A 337 7.50 -16.68 30.93
C ASN A 337 5.96 -16.62 30.92
N ALA A 338 5.31 -17.16 29.88
CA ALA A 338 3.87 -17.10 29.63
C ALA A 338 3.27 -15.67 29.64
N SER A 339 4.10 -14.63 29.48
CA SER A 339 3.66 -13.22 29.51
C SER A 339 3.08 -12.73 28.18
N GLY A 340 3.18 -13.54 27.13
CA GLY A 340 2.68 -13.23 25.80
C GLY A 340 3.09 -14.28 24.77
N VAL A 341 2.95 -13.91 23.51
CA VAL A 341 3.31 -14.76 22.37
C VAL A 341 4.21 -13.98 21.40
N TYR A 342 5.03 -14.69 20.65
CA TYR A 342 5.96 -14.14 19.66
C TYR A 342 5.81 -14.88 18.34
N THR A 343 6.38 -14.33 17.27
CA THR A 343 6.46 -15.00 15.98
C THR A 343 7.84 -14.87 15.36
N GLN A 344 8.27 -15.91 14.65
CA GLN A 344 9.54 -15.89 13.92
C GLN A 344 9.35 -15.44 12.46
N ASN A 345 8.18 -15.73 11.88
CA ASN A 345 7.89 -15.55 10.46
C ASN A 345 6.71 -14.61 10.17
N GLY A 346 5.93 -14.22 11.17
CA GLY A 346 4.75 -13.37 10.97
C GLY A 346 5.11 -11.96 10.53
N TRP A 347 4.23 -11.33 9.79
CA TRP A 347 4.35 -9.93 9.39
C TRP A 347 3.08 -9.17 9.80
N PRO A 348 3.16 -7.85 10.03
CA PRO A 348 1.96 -7.04 10.16
C PRO A 348 1.19 -7.03 8.84
N SER A 349 -0.08 -6.65 8.92
CA SER A 349 -0.94 -6.36 7.78
C SER A 349 -0.89 -4.88 7.41
N GLU A 350 -1.41 -4.52 6.23
CA GLU A 350 -1.51 -3.11 5.82
C GLU A 350 -2.34 -2.27 6.80
N SER A 351 -3.37 -2.83 7.44
CA SER A 351 -4.13 -2.14 8.48
C SER A 351 -3.27 -1.69 9.66
N ILE A 352 -2.27 -2.48 10.06
CA ILE A 352 -1.35 -2.12 11.14
C ILE A 352 -0.31 -1.10 10.68
N ILE A 353 0.31 -1.32 9.52
CA ILE A 353 1.39 -0.46 9.04
C ILE A 353 0.85 0.89 8.59
N MET A 354 -0.16 0.89 7.72
CA MET A 354 -0.67 2.11 7.11
C MET A 354 -1.71 2.79 7.99
N PHE A 355 -2.78 2.09 8.39
CA PHE A 355 -3.91 2.76 9.04
C PHE A 355 -3.66 3.07 10.51
N LEU A 356 -2.94 2.20 11.23
CA LEU A 356 -2.61 2.43 12.63
C LEU A 356 -1.32 3.23 12.84
N ARG A 357 -0.33 3.09 11.95
CA ARG A 357 1.02 3.67 12.14
C ARG A 357 1.43 4.72 11.11
N ALA A 358 0.62 4.95 10.07
CA ALA A 358 0.90 5.88 8.97
C ALA A 358 2.24 5.62 8.24
N LEU A 359 2.76 4.40 8.30
CA LEU A 359 3.92 3.97 7.54
C LEU A 359 3.48 3.52 6.14
N ARG A 360 4.28 3.81 5.12
CA ARG A 360 3.88 3.70 3.71
C ARG A 360 4.89 3.00 2.82
N VAL A 361 6.10 2.72 3.30
CA VAL A 361 7.14 2.07 2.49
C VAL A 361 8.07 1.18 3.30
N ILE A 362 8.51 0.08 2.68
CA ILE A 362 9.61 -0.78 3.15
C ILE A 362 10.73 -0.76 2.11
N ALA A 363 11.98 -0.73 2.57
CA ALA A 363 13.16 -0.71 1.71
C ALA A 363 14.00 -1.99 1.91
N SER A 364 14.48 -2.60 0.83
CA SER A 364 15.42 -3.73 0.87
C SER A 364 16.57 -3.54 -0.11
N ILE A 365 17.66 -4.25 0.15
CA ILE A 365 18.68 -4.54 -0.85
C ILE A 365 18.20 -5.75 -1.66
N GLY A 366 18.32 -5.66 -2.98
CA GLY A 366 18.07 -6.74 -3.92
C GLY A 366 19.36 -7.45 -4.30
N THR A 367 19.66 -7.51 -5.58
CA THR A 367 20.92 -8.05 -6.10
C THR A 367 22.09 -7.11 -5.82
N VAL A 368 23.29 -7.67 -5.66
CA VAL A 368 24.52 -6.89 -5.42
C VAL A 368 25.58 -7.34 -6.41
N ASP A 369 26.09 -6.41 -7.20
CA ASP A 369 27.16 -6.71 -8.16
C ASP A 369 28.45 -7.14 -7.42
N PRO A 370 29.27 -8.03 -8.01
CA PRO A 370 30.51 -8.49 -7.38
C PRO A 370 31.45 -7.35 -6.95
N GLN A 371 31.45 -6.24 -7.68
CA GLN A 371 32.28 -5.07 -7.40
C GLN A 371 31.86 -4.31 -6.13
N MET A 372 30.58 -4.42 -5.74
CA MET A 372 30.01 -3.71 -4.59
C MET A 372 29.91 -4.57 -3.32
N GLN A 373 30.45 -5.79 -3.32
CA GLN A 373 30.43 -6.68 -2.15
C GLN A 373 31.16 -6.13 -0.92
N GLN A 374 32.07 -5.16 -1.10
CA GLN A 374 32.81 -4.52 -0.01
C GLN A 374 32.05 -3.35 0.64
N TYR A 375 30.90 -2.95 0.08
CA TYR A 375 30.04 -1.97 0.72
C TYR A 375 29.57 -2.48 2.10
N ASP A 376 29.55 -1.59 3.08
CA ASP A 376 29.17 -1.92 4.46
C ASP A 376 27.64 -1.97 4.62
N PHE A 377 27.05 -3.11 4.28
CA PHE A 377 25.60 -3.34 4.42
C PHE A 377 25.14 -3.40 5.90
N GLU A 378 26.04 -3.63 6.85
CA GLU A 378 25.68 -3.64 8.28
C GLU A 378 25.31 -2.24 8.77
N ALA A 379 25.88 -1.19 8.16
CA ALA A 379 25.50 0.20 8.43
C ALA A 379 24.02 0.48 8.07
N ASP A 380 23.46 -0.25 7.10
CA ASP A 380 22.05 -0.10 6.66
C ASP A 380 21.06 -1.00 7.41
N ALA A 381 21.54 -2.04 8.11
CA ALA A 381 20.75 -3.20 8.52
C ALA A 381 19.59 -2.91 9.50
N GLU A 382 19.60 -1.76 10.18
CA GLU A 382 18.49 -1.34 11.05
C GLU A 382 17.37 -0.60 10.31
N THR A 383 17.62 -0.13 9.08
CA THR A 383 16.68 0.66 8.27
C THR A 383 16.26 -0.07 6.99
N VAL A 384 17.21 -0.72 6.31
CA VAL A 384 17.01 -1.41 5.02
C VAL A 384 17.13 -2.91 5.23
N PHE A 385 16.18 -3.67 4.70
CA PHE A 385 16.19 -5.13 4.79
C PHE A 385 17.32 -5.73 3.94
N SER A 386 17.93 -6.81 4.44
CA SER A 386 18.99 -7.52 3.74
C SER A 386 18.50 -8.19 2.43
N PRO A 387 19.43 -8.55 1.52
CA PRO A 387 19.11 -9.31 0.31
C PRO A 387 18.22 -10.53 0.58
N GLY A 388 17.17 -10.69 -0.22
CA GLY A 388 16.23 -11.82 -0.17
C GLY A 388 15.32 -11.87 1.07
N PHE A 389 15.28 -10.83 1.90
CA PHE A 389 14.41 -10.84 3.09
C PHE A 389 12.94 -10.54 2.77
N ILE A 390 12.69 -9.71 1.76
CA ILE A 390 11.34 -9.33 1.29
C ILE A 390 11.10 -9.71 -0.17
N SER A 391 11.92 -10.59 -0.72
CA SER A 391 11.83 -11.09 -2.09
C SER A 391 12.18 -12.57 -2.12
N ASN A 392 11.37 -13.36 -2.79
CA ASN A 392 11.58 -14.77 -3.00
C ASN A 392 11.24 -15.11 -4.45
N ASP A 393 12.25 -15.17 -5.31
CA ASP A 393 12.09 -15.48 -6.72
C ASP A 393 11.63 -16.93 -6.91
N ILE A 394 10.43 -17.07 -7.49
CA ILE A 394 9.90 -18.37 -7.88
C ILE A 394 10.21 -18.58 -9.35
N ASP A 395 10.93 -19.66 -9.63
CA ASP A 395 11.13 -20.15 -10.99
C ASP A 395 9.78 -20.67 -11.53
N THR A 396 9.20 -19.90 -12.44
CA THR A 396 7.91 -20.21 -13.07
C THR A 396 8.13 -20.54 -14.53
N THR A 397 7.27 -21.39 -15.08
CA THR A 397 7.25 -21.66 -16.53
C THR A 397 5.87 -21.34 -17.06
N LEU A 398 5.80 -20.51 -18.09
CA LEU A 398 4.55 -20.12 -18.74
C LEU A 398 4.32 -20.82 -20.07
N SER A 399 3.04 -21.03 -20.41
CA SER A 399 2.58 -21.41 -21.73
C SER A 399 2.65 -20.21 -22.68
N SER A 400 2.52 -20.46 -23.99
CA SER A 400 2.42 -19.39 -25.00
C SER A 400 1.24 -18.43 -24.78
N ASN A 401 0.23 -18.86 -24.03
CA ASN A 401 -0.98 -18.10 -23.75
C ASN A 401 -0.92 -17.41 -22.37
N GLY A 402 0.21 -17.46 -21.68
CA GLY A 402 0.41 -16.84 -20.37
C GLY A 402 -0.02 -17.71 -19.18
N THR A 403 -0.40 -18.98 -19.38
CA THR A 403 -0.78 -19.86 -18.27
C THR A 403 0.45 -20.42 -17.56
N VAL A 404 0.48 -20.40 -16.24
CA VAL A 404 1.52 -21.00 -15.40
C VAL A 404 1.42 -22.53 -15.47
N ILE A 405 2.46 -23.17 -16.02
CA ILE A 405 2.59 -24.63 -16.14
C ILE A 405 3.36 -25.21 -14.95
N ALA A 406 4.33 -24.47 -14.42
CA ALA A 406 5.18 -24.88 -13.29
C ALA A 406 5.48 -23.69 -12.38
N GLY A 407 5.72 -23.97 -11.09
CA GLY A 407 6.05 -22.97 -10.06
C GLY A 407 4.84 -22.42 -9.29
N CYS A 408 3.61 -22.79 -9.66
CA CYS A 408 2.40 -22.30 -8.99
C CYS A 408 2.32 -22.76 -7.51
N LEU A 409 2.01 -21.84 -6.58
CA LEU A 409 1.90 -22.15 -5.15
C LEU A 409 0.54 -22.74 -4.77
N TYR A 410 -0.44 -22.66 -5.66
CA TYR A 410 -1.71 -23.37 -5.51
C TYR A 410 -1.49 -24.90 -5.58
N GLN A 411 -1.94 -25.59 -4.54
CA GLN A 411 -1.88 -27.05 -4.44
C GLN A 411 -3.27 -27.61 -4.10
N SER A 412 -3.90 -28.33 -5.03
CA SER A 412 -5.29 -28.80 -4.86
C SER A 412 -5.50 -29.75 -3.68
N SER A 413 -4.47 -30.50 -3.28
CA SER A 413 -4.53 -31.46 -2.16
C SER A 413 -3.94 -30.93 -0.85
N ASN A 414 -3.34 -29.74 -0.87
CA ASN A 414 -2.65 -29.18 0.29
C ASN A 414 -3.15 -27.74 0.55
N ILE A 415 -3.80 -27.60 1.68
CA ILE A 415 -4.53 -26.40 2.12
C ILE A 415 -3.85 -25.73 3.33
N THR A 416 -2.65 -26.17 3.70
CA THR A 416 -1.92 -25.64 4.85
C THR A 416 -1.03 -24.47 4.43
N VAL A 417 -1.18 -23.32 5.10
CA VAL A 417 -0.35 -22.13 4.86
C VAL A 417 1.16 -22.36 4.96
N PRO A 418 1.68 -23.17 5.92
CA PRO A 418 3.13 -23.27 6.11
C PRO A 418 3.88 -24.16 5.11
N ILE A 419 3.26 -24.66 4.04
CA ILE A 419 3.97 -25.43 3.04
C ILE A 419 4.20 -24.58 1.79
N ALA A 420 5.48 -24.33 1.51
CA ALA A 420 6.07 -23.83 0.26
C ALA A 420 6.34 -22.33 0.10
N ASN A 421 7.12 -21.70 1.00
CA ASN A 421 7.84 -20.45 0.70
C ASN A 421 6.97 -19.35 0.03
N SER A 422 5.67 -19.28 0.34
CA SER A 422 4.73 -18.39 -0.34
C SER A 422 4.84 -16.93 0.11
N SER A 423 5.58 -16.71 1.19
CA SER A 423 5.97 -15.38 1.64
C SER A 423 6.85 -14.72 0.59
N TRP A 424 6.52 -13.48 0.21
CA TRP A 424 7.32 -12.65 -0.69
C TRP A 424 7.58 -13.26 -2.08
N ALA A 425 6.71 -14.17 -2.52
CA ALA A 425 6.87 -14.82 -3.81
C ALA A 425 6.74 -13.81 -4.96
N ILE A 426 7.77 -13.73 -5.80
CA ILE A 426 7.82 -12.87 -6.98
C ILE A 426 8.27 -13.68 -8.22
N SER A 427 7.94 -13.19 -9.41
CA SER A 427 8.49 -13.74 -10.66
C SER A 427 8.49 -12.67 -11.75
N SER A 428 9.61 -12.52 -12.44
CA SER A 428 9.74 -11.64 -13.61
C SER A 428 9.53 -12.37 -14.95
N ASN A 429 9.14 -13.65 -14.93
CA ASN A 429 8.93 -14.42 -16.16
C ASN A 429 7.61 -14.05 -16.84
N LEU A 430 7.51 -12.83 -17.37
CA LEU A 430 6.38 -12.37 -18.17
C LEU A 430 6.71 -12.44 -19.67
N PRO A 431 5.75 -12.83 -20.52
CA PRO A 431 6.00 -12.93 -21.94
C PRO A 431 6.18 -11.55 -22.58
N ASN A 432 7.29 -11.36 -23.31
CA ASN A 432 7.50 -10.19 -24.16
C ASN A 432 6.78 -10.36 -25.48
N ASN A 433 5.54 -9.90 -25.55
CA ASN A 433 4.76 -10.02 -26.77
C ASN A 433 4.34 -8.66 -27.33
N THR A 434 3.86 -8.68 -28.56
CA THR A 434 3.28 -7.49 -29.21
C THR A 434 1.82 -7.25 -28.81
N ILE A 435 1.25 -8.03 -27.87
CA ILE A 435 -0.17 -8.02 -27.52
C ILE A 435 -0.33 -8.01 -25.99
N ILE A 436 -0.58 -6.83 -25.42
CA ILE A 436 -0.75 -6.57 -23.98
C ILE A 436 -1.57 -7.64 -23.22
N ASN A 437 -2.61 -8.19 -23.85
CA ASN A 437 -3.50 -9.17 -23.24
C ASN A 437 -2.79 -10.42 -22.72
N THR A 438 -1.81 -11.00 -23.45
CA THR A 438 -1.14 -12.22 -22.95
C THR A 438 -0.24 -11.92 -21.77
N THR A 439 0.47 -10.79 -21.77
CA THR A 439 1.30 -10.35 -20.64
C THR A 439 0.44 -10.07 -19.41
N SER A 440 -0.71 -9.42 -19.57
CA SER A 440 -1.67 -9.22 -18.48
C SER A 440 -2.31 -10.52 -17.98
N SER A 441 -2.68 -11.43 -18.87
CA SER A 441 -3.20 -12.76 -18.50
C SER A 441 -2.16 -13.58 -17.74
N ALA A 442 -0.89 -13.49 -18.12
CA ALA A 442 0.21 -14.10 -17.36
C ALA A 442 0.36 -13.48 -15.97
N ALA A 443 0.28 -12.16 -15.86
CA ALA A 443 0.32 -11.47 -14.58
C ALA A 443 -0.86 -11.87 -13.66
N LEU A 444 -2.06 -12.02 -14.21
CA LEU A 444 -3.23 -12.50 -13.49
C LEU A 444 -3.06 -13.95 -13.01
N ASP A 445 -2.57 -14.85 -13.87
CA ASP A 445 -2.40 -16.25 -13.49
C ASP A 445 -1.26 -16.45 -12.49
N LEU A 446 -0.16 -15.69 -12.60
CA LEU A 446 0.89 -15.62 -11.57
C LEU A 446 0.32 -15.14 -10.22
N SER A 447 -0.46 -14.06 -10.22
CA SER A 447 -1.11 -13.55 -9.01
C SER A 447 -2.05 -14.59 -8.40
N SER A 448 -2.84 -15.28 -9.24
CA SER A 448 -3.72 -16.37 -8.84
C SER A 448 -2.96 -17.59 -8.31
N CYS A 449 -1.71 -17.77 -8.73
CA CYS A 449 -0.76 -18.75 -8.19
C CYS A 449 -0.09 -18.30 -6.88
N GLY A 450 -0.44 -17.13 -6.33
CA GLY A 450 0.17 -16.58 -5.12
C GLY A 450 1.53 -15.92 -5.35
N ILE A 451 1.86 -15.54 -6.58
CA ILE A 451 3.15 -14.98 -6.97
C ILE A 451 2.93 -13.56 -7.51
N SER A 452 3.68 -12.59 -7.00
CA SER A 452 3.61 -11.22 -7.51
C SER A 452 4.35 -11.12 -8.84
N PRO A 453 3.70 -10.69 -9.94
CA PRO A 453 4.36 -10.51 -11.22
C PRO A 453 5.23 -9.26 -11.19
N ILE A 454 6.46 -9.37 -11.70
CA ILE A 454 7.39 -8.24 -11.88
C ILE A 454 7.49 -7.92 -13.36
N LEU A 455 7.15 -6.70 -13.74
CA LEU A 455 7.33 -6.21 -15.10
C LEU A 455 8.77 -5.74 -15.30
N ASP A 456 9.56 -6.50 -16.06
CA ASP A 456 10.98 -6.25 -16.34
C ASP A 456 11.23 -5.80 -17.79
N MET A 457 10.21 -5.19 -18.40
CA MET A 457 10.21 -4.87 -19.83
C MET A 457 9.27 -3.70 -20.16
N PRO A 458 9.54 -2.91 -21.21
CA PRO A 458 8.61 -1.90 -21.68
C PRO A 458 7.39 -2.57 -22.35
N LEU A 459 6.19 -2.09 -22.03
CA LEU A 459 4.97 -2.63 -22.61
C LEU A 459 4.76 -2.08 -24.02
N LEU A 460 4.60 -2.98 -25.00
CA LEU A 460 4.49 -2.63 -26.43
C LEU A 460 5.65 -1.73 -26.91
N GLY A 461 6.84 -1.90 -26.33
CA GLY A 461 8.04 -1.11 -26.65
C GLY A 461 7.99 0.35 -26.22
N ASN A 462 7.02 0.75 -25.38
CA ASN A 462 6.92 2.10 -24.84
C ASN A 462 7.22 2.11 -23.34
N SER A 463 7.99 3.10 -22.89
CA SER A 463 8.20 3.37 -21.46
C SER A 463 6.93 3.92 -20.81
N ALA A 464 6.85 3.83 -19.49
CA ALA A 464 5.72 4.39 -18.74
C ALA A 464 5.64 5.93 -18.80
N THR A 465 6.77 6.60 -19.10
CA THR A 465 6.79 8.05 -19.41
C THR A 465 6.03 8.36 -20.69
N ASN A 466 6.23 7.56 -21.74
CA ASN A 466 5.71 7.84 -23.07
C ASN A 466 4.26 7.37 -23.26
N ASN A 467 3.82 6.33 -22.53
CA ASN A 467 2.48 5.78 -22.69
C ASN A 467 1.94 5.14 -21.39
N ALA A 468 1.56 5.98 -20.43
CA ALA A 468 0.99 5.53 -19.15
C ALA A 468 -0.32 4.72 -19.29
N THR A 469 -1.10 4.99 -20.34
CA THR A 469 -2.37 4.27 -20.61
C THR A 469 -2.17 2.76 -20.77
N THR A 470 -1.05 2.33 -21.36
CA THR A 470 -0.75 0.90 -21.56
C THR A 470 -0.46 0.20 -20.23
N TYR A 471 0.23 0.89 -19.32
CA TYR A 471 0.52 0.39 -17.98
C TYR A 471 -0.75 0.32 -17.12
N ARG A 472 -1.64 1.31 -17.23
CA ARG A 472 -2.98 1.25 -16.61
C ARG A 472 -3.80 0.06 -17.13
N ALA A 473 -3.76 -0.19 -18.45
CA ALA A 473 -4.44 -1.34 -19.05
C ALA A 473 -3.85 -2.67 -18.55
N PHE A 474 -2.54 -2.74 -18.35
CA PHE A 474 -1.88 -3.90 -17.75
C PHE A 474 -2.40 -4.18 -16.34
N ILE A 475 -2.43 -3.16 -15.48
CA ILE A 475 -2.95 -3.28 -14.10
C ILE A 475 -4.40 -3.77 -14.12
N ARG A 476 -5.28 -3.07 -14.86
CA ARG A 476 -6.70 -3.45 -15.00
C ARG A 476 -6.88 -4.92 -15.43
N ASN A 477 -6.14 -5.36 -16.44
CA ASN A 477 -6.27 -6.70 -16.99
C ASN A 477 -5.57 -7.78 -16.13
N SER A 478 -4.84 -7.39 -15.08
CA SER A 478 -4.15 -8.28 -14.14
C SER A 478 -4.89 -8.44 -12.81
N LEU A 479 -6.04 -7.79 -12.65
CA LEU A 479 -6.85 -7.84 -11.43
C LEU A 479 -7.51 -9.20 -11.23
N TRP A 480 -7.50 -9.65 -9.98
CA TRP A 480 -8.23 -10.84 -9.54
C TRP A 480 -9.61 -10.48 -8.99
N GLY A 481 -10.50 -11.45 -8.91
CA GLY A 481 -11.83 -11.23 -8.38
C GLY A 481 -12.77 -10.68 -9.46
N TRP A 482 -12.86 -9.36 -9.63
CA TRP A 482 -13.82 -8.71 -10.53
C TRP A 482 -13.64 -9.05 -12.02
N ASP A 483 -14.76 -9.22 -12.72
CA ASP A 483 -14.80 -9.29 -14.18
C ASP A 483 -14.53 -7.92 -14.82
N THR A 484 -14.37 -7.91 -16.14
CA THR A 484 -14.19 -6.69 -16.93
C THR A 484 -15.39 -5.77 -16.73
N ASP A 485 -15.12 -4.50 -16.43
CA ASP A 485 -16.12 -3.46 -16.16
C ASP A 485 -16.99 -3.69 -14.90
N GLU A 486 -16.54 -4.57 -14.00
CA GLU A 486 -17.10 -4.75 -12.66
C GLU A 486 -16.17 -4.13 -11.59
N PRO A 487 -16.70 -3.66 -10.44
CA PRO A 487 -18.12 -3.63 -10.08
C PRO A 487 -18.92 -2.60 -10.88
N SER A 488 -20.03 -3.05 -11.46
CA SER A 488 -20.84 -2.28 -12.42
C SER A 488 -21.83 -1.35 -11.72
N ASP A 489 -21.90 -0.12 -12.23
CA ASP A 489 -22.79 0.93 -11.73
C ASP A 489 -24.26 0.63 -12.02
N SER A 490 -25.11 0.66 -10.99
CA SER A 490 -26.56 0.46 -11.08
C SER A 490 -27.34 1.65 -11.66
N LEU A 491 -26.80 2.33 -12.68
CA LEU A 491 -27.40 3.54 -13.29
C LEU A 491 -28.64 3.29 -14.17
N SER A 492 -29.14 2.05 -14.23
CA SER A 492 -30.47 1.80 -14.82
C SER A 492 -31.53 1.92 -13.72
N THR A 493 -32.50 2.81 -13.90
CA THR A 493 -33.64 3.06 -13.00
C THR A 493 -34.56 1.84 -12.77
N ALA A 494 -34.17 0.65 -13.24
CA ALA A 494 -34.94 -0.59 -13.16
C ALA A 494 -34.38 -1.63 -12.16
N THR A 495 -33.15 -1.46 -11.62
CA THR A 495 -32.50 -2.49 -10.76
C THR A 495 -31.82 -1.88 -9.53
N THR A 496 -32.62 -1.40 -8.57
CA THR A 496 -32.15 -0.72 -7.34
C THR A 496 -31.51 -1.62 -6.29
N ASN A 497 -31.41 -2.94 -6.51
CA ASN A 497 -30.91 -3.91 -5.54
C ASN A 497 -29.60 -4.60 -5.98
N ARG A 498 -28.93 -4.08 -7.02
CA ARG A 498 -27.64 -4.60 -7.52
C ARG A 498 -26.49 -4.10 -6.65
N HIS A 499 -26.31 -4.75 -5.50
CA HIS A 499 -25.33 -4.37 -4.49
C HIS A 499 -24.49 -5.53 -3.95
N CYS A 500 -24.71 -6.75 -4.47
CA CYS A 500 -24.10 -7.97 -3.94
C CYS A 500 -23.26 -8.65 -5.01
N ALA A 501 -22.10 -9.18 -4.63
CA ALA A 501 -21.22 -9.87 -5.55
C ALA A 501 -21.48 -11.38 -5.58
N VAL A 502 -21.37 -11.97 -6.77
CA VAL A 502 -21.27 -13.42 -6.96
C VAL A 502 -20.01 -13.76 -7.74
N SER A 503 -19.50 -14.98 -7.53
CA SER A 503 -18.53 -15.60 -8.44
C SER A 503 -19.27 -16.41 -9.51
N ASN A 504 -18.93 -16.17 -10.78
CA ASN A 504 -19.58 -16.79 -11.93
C ASN A 504 -18.65 -17.79 -12.63
N LEU A 505 -18.98 -19.09 -12.55
CA LEU A 505 -18.15 -20.14 -13.17
C LEU A 505 -18.17 -20.13 -14.71
N ALA A 506 -19.13 -19.45 -15.35
CA ALA A 506 -19.11 -19.25 -16.80
C ALA A 506 -17.88 -18.40 -17.23
N ASN A 507 -17.45 -17.50 -16.36
CA ASN A 507 -16.34 -16.56 -16.59
C ASN A 507 -15.15 -16.94 -15.70
N ASN A 508 -14.86 -18.24 -15.57
CA ASN A 508 -13.74 -18.78 -14.79
C ASN A 508 -13.74 -18.36 -13.29
N GLY A 509 -14.90 -18.04 -12.74
CA GLY A 509 -15.04 -17.63 -11.34
C GLY A 509 -14.78 -16.15 -11.07
N LEU A 510 -14.72 -15.32 -12.12
CA LEU A 510 -14.71 -13.86 -11.98
C LEU A 510 -16.00 -13.36 -11.32
N TRP A 511 -15.91 -12.20 -10.68
CA TRP A 511 -16.93 -11.63 -9.83
C TRP A 511 -17.77 -10.64 -10.62
N GLU A 512 -19.07 -10.70 -10.43
CA GLU A 512 -20.03 -9.78 -11.05
C GLU A 512 -21.00 -9.27 -9.98
N VAL A 513 -21.49 -8.04 -10.19
CA VAL A 513 -22.54 -7.47 -9.33
C VAL A 513 -23.90 -8.03 -9.75
N VAL A 514 -24.72 -8.44 -8.78
CA VAL A 514 -26.07 -8.95 -9.02
C VAL A 514 -27.07 -8.43 -7.99
N ASP A 515 -28.36 -8.67 -8.26
CA ASP A 515 -29.43 -8.33 -7.34
C ASP A 515 -29.37 -9.20 -6.08
N CYS A 516 -29.23 -8.58 -4.90
CA CYS A 516 -29.12 -9.24 -3.61
C CYS A 516 -30.32 -10.16 -3.27
N THR A 517 -31.44 -10.03 -3.99
CA THR A 517 -32.65 -10.85 -3.81
C THR A 517 -32.64 -12.16 -4.60
N ASN A 518 -31.64 -12.37 -5.47
CA ASN A 518 -31.46 -13.64 -6.19
C ASN A 518 -31.23 -14.81 -5.23
N GLU A 519 -31.53 -16.04 -5.67
CA GLU A 519 -31.31 -17.25 -4.86
C GLU A 519 -30.10 -18.02 -5.37
N ASN A 520 -28.97 -17.91 -4.66
CA ASN A 520 -27.72 -18.58 -4.98
C ASN A 520 -27.20 -19.36 -3.77
N ARG A 521 -26.23 -20.25 -4.02
CA ARG A 521 -25.49 -20.95 -2.96
C ARG A 521 -24.39 -20.05 -2.43
N PHE A 522 -23.95 -20.26 -1.21
CA PHE A 522 -22.97 -19.43 -0.52
C PHE A 522 -21.59 -20.08 -0.57
N LEU A 523 -20.56 -19.27 -0.79
CA LEU A 523 -19.18 -19.67 -0.56
C LEU A 523 -18.88 -19.59 0.95
N CYS A 524 -18.52 -20.73 1.51
CA CYS A 524 -18.19 -20.86 2.92
C CYS A 524 -16.69 -21.12 3.07
N ARG A 525 -16.03 -20.46 4.04
CA ARG A 525 -14.62 -20.72 4.37
C ARG A 525 -14.50 -21.29 5.78
N ARG A 526 -13.56 -22.22 5.98
CA ARG A 526 -13.27 -22.77 7.30
C ARG A 526 -12.59 -21.73 8.18
N ASP A 527 -13.01 -21.62 9.43
CA ASP A 527 -12.57 -20.54 10.32
C ASP A 527 -11.08 -20.59 10.69
N ASP A 528 -10.46 -21.77 10.66
CA ASP A 528 -9.07 -22.00 11.04
C ASP A 528 -8.09 -22.13 9.86
N SER A 529 -8.56 -21.93 8.62
CA SER A 529 -7.77 -22.24 7.43
C SER A 529 -8.13 -21.36 6.23
N PRO A 530 -7.20 -20.54 5.72
CA PRO A 530 -7.51 -19.54 4.70
C PRO A 530 -7.76 -20.15 3.31
N TYR A 531 -7.31 -21.38 3.06
CA TYR A 531 -7.41 -22.06 1.75
C TYR A 531 -8.45 -23.18 1.71
N THR A 532 -9.28 -23.31 2.75
CA THR A 532 -10.32 -24.33 2.81
C THR A 532 -11.69 -23.71 2.59
N PHE A 533 -12.29 -23.99 1.43
CA PHE A 533 -13.61 -23.51 1.05
C PHE A 533 -14.59 -24.67 0.83
N SER A 534 -15.86 -24.40 1.06
CA SER A 534 -16.99 -25.29 0.79
C SER A 534 -18.17 -24.48 0.24
N ILE A 535 -19.21 -25.16 -0.24
CA ILE A 535 -20.40 -24.55 -0.82
C ILE A 535 -21.62 -24.99 0.00
N SER A 536 -22.52 -24.06 0.30
CA SER A 536 -23.75 -24.36 1.03
C SER A 536 -24.68 -25.34 0.29
N ASP A 537 -25.42 -26.13 1.07
CA ASP A 537 -26.39 -27.11 0.57
C ASP A 537 -27.70 -26.52 0.06
N ALA A 538 -28.08 -25.33 0.52
CA ALA A 538 -29.27 -24.62 0.08
C ALA A 538 -28.91 -23.37 -0.75
N LYS A 539 -29.81 -23.01 -1.67
CA LYS A 539 -29.84 -21.69 -2.29
C LYS A 539 -30.69 -20.76 -1.43
N ASN A 540 -30.25 -19.52 -1.26
CA ASN A 540 -31.04 -18.49 -0.58
C ASN A 540 -30.59 -17.09 -1.03
N ARG A 541 -31.24 -16.04 -0.51
CA ARG A 541 -30.86 -14.65 -0.80
C ARG A 541 -29.66 -14.22 0.01
N TYR A 542 -29.01 -13.15 -0.40
CA TYR A 542 -27.75 -12.70 0.19
C TYR A 542 -27.81 -12.53 1.72
N TYR A 543 -28.92 -11.94 2.20
CA TYR A 543 -29.14 -11.63 3.62
C TYR A 543 -29.21 -12.86 4.55
N GLN A 544 -29.36 -14.07 4.00
CA GLN A 544 -29.36 -15.32 4.77
C GLN A 544 -27.96 -15.92 4.94
N GLY A 545 -26.90 -15.23 4.49
CA GLY A 545 -25.53 -15.75 4.51
C GLY A 545 -25.02 -16.18 5.88
N TYR A 546 -25.42 -15.51 6.97
CA TYR A 546 -24.97 -15.84 8.32
C TYR A 546 -25.36 -17.25 8.79
N GLU A 547 -26.44 -17.81 8.27
CA GLU A 547 -26.97 -19.13 8.66
C GLU A 547 -26.74 -20.19 7.57
N ALA A 548 -26.05 -19.83 6.47
CA ALA A 548 -25.97 -20.67 5.28
C ALA A 548 -24.89 -21.76 5.36
N CYS A 549 -23.87 -21.58 6.20
CA CYS A 549 -22.69 -22.44 6.27
C CYS A 549 -22.77 -23.46 7.42
N ASP A 550 -22.13 -24.61 7.23
CA ASP A 550 -22.01 -25.66 8.25
C ASP A 550 -21.16 -25.24 9.45
N GLN A 551 -21.20 -26.01 10.55
CA GLN A 551 -20.39 -25.72 11.73
C GLN A 551 -18.88 -25.71 11.41
N GLY A 552 -18.19 -24.68 11.90
CA GLY A 552 -16.76 -24.44 11.65
C GLY A 552 -16.47 -23.77 10.31
N TYR A 553 -17.51 -23.36 9.57
CA TYR A 553 -17.42 -22.57 8.36
C TYR A 553 -18.28 -21.32 8.47
N THR A 554 -17.84 -20.25 7.82
CA THR A 554 -18.51 -18.96 7.79
C THR A 554 -18.67 -18.46 6.36
N PHE A 555 -19.72 -17.67 6.12
CA PHE A 555 -19.96 -17.06 4.81
C PHE A 555 -18.85 -16.06 4.51
N ALA A 556 -18.11 -16.29 3.41
CA ALA A 556 -16.84 -15.65 3.18
C ALA A 556 -16.68 -15.10 1.76
N VAL A 557 -15.67 -14.24 1.61
CA VAL A 557 -15.14 -13.75 0.34
C VAL A 557 -13.63 -14.00 0.35
N PRO A 558 -13.03 -14.41 -0.78
CA PRO A 558 -11.57 -14.57 -0.86
C PRO A 558 -10.86 -13.23 -0.64
N ARG A 559 -9.79 -13.24 0.15
CA ARG A 559 -9.03 -12.04 0.54
C ARG A 559 -7.74 -11.82 -0.25
N THR A 560 -7.32 -12.83 -1.00
CA THR A 560 -6.15 -12.77 -1.90
C THR A 560 -6.47 -13.49 -3.21
N ALA A 561 -5.68 -13.22 -4.25
CA ALA A 561 -5.78 -13.92 -5.53
C ALA A 561 -5.61 -15.46 -5.38
N LEU A 562 -4.73 -15.90 -4.47
CA LEU A 562 -4.55 -17.33 -4.17
C LEU A 562 -5.76 -17.91 -3.44
N GLU A 563 -6.32 -17.21 -2.45
CA GLU A 563 -7.58 -17.62 -1.80
C GLU A 563 -8.69 -17.75 -2.87
N ASN A 564 -8.77 -16.81 -3.83
CA ASN A 564 -9.78 -16.86 -4.89
C ASN A 564 -9.63 -18.11 -5.78
N ARG A 565 -8.39 -18.51 -6.09
CA ARG A 565 -8.14 -19.76 -6.83
C ARG A 565 -8.59 -21.00 -6.07
N TYR A 566 -8.36 -21.07 -4.77
CA TYR A 566 -8.89 -22.15 -3.92
C TYR A 566 -10.42 -22.15 -3.85
N ALA A 567 -11.04 -20.97 -3.73
CA ALA A 567 -12.49 -20.84 -3.73
C ALA A 567 -13.13 -21.32 -5.03
N VAL A 568 -12.61 -20.88 -6.18
CA VAL A 568 -13.08 -21.32 -7.50
C VAL A 568 -12.89 -22.82 -7.70
N ALA A 569 -11.77 -23.39 -7.21
CA ALA A 569 -11.56 -24.83 -7.25
C ALA A 569 -12.59 -25.60 -6.41
N ALA A 570 -12.96 -25.10 -5.23
CA ALA A 570 -14.00 -25.70 -4.40
C ALA A 570 -15.39 -25.63 -5.07
N MET A 571 -15.70 -24.54 -5.78
CA MET A 571 -16.93 -24.42 -6.57
C MET A 571 -16.98 -25.44 -7.71
N TRP A 572 -15.88 -25.65 -8.44
CA TRP A 572 -15.79 -26.67 -9.49
C TRP A 572 -15.91 -28.10 -8.94
N ASP A 573 -15.24 -28.38 -7.82
CA ASP A 573 -15.33 -29.67 -7.14
C ASP A 573 -16.77 -29.95 -6.67
N PHE A 574 -17.45 -28.96 -6.09
CA PHE A 574 -18.87 -29.06 -5.76
C PHE A 574 -19.73 -29.37 -6.99
N LEU A 575 -19.54 -28.64 -8.10
CA LEU A 575 -20.31 -28.83 -9.33
C LEU A 575 -20.09 -30.22 -9.93
N SER A 576 -18.87 -30.75 -9.87
CA SER A 576 -18.54 -32.09 -10.39
C SER A 576 -19.33 -33.23 -9.74
N ARG A 577 -19.87 -33.01 -8.54
CA ARG A 577 -20.67 -33.98 -7.76
C ARG A 577 -22.17 -33.86 -8.01
N GLN A 578 -22.59 -32.88 -8.80
CA GLN A 578 -23.99 -32.55 -9.00
C GLN A 578 -24.45 -33.00 -10.39
N THR A 579 -25.64 -33.59 -10.48
CA THR A 579 -26.14 -34.20 -11.72
C THR A 579 -27.10 -33.30 -12.52
N ASP A 580 -27.60 -32.22 -11.92
CA ASP A 580 -28.71 -31.40 -12.45
C ASP A 580 -28.37 -29.90 -12.59
N TYR A 581 -27.33 -29.54 -13.36
CA TYR A 581 -27.07 -28.13 -13.69
C TYR A 581 -27.23 -27.87 -15.19
N ASP A 582 -28.33 -27.21 -15.55
CA ASP A 582 -28.62 -26.79 -16.93
C ASP A 582 -27.90 -25.48 -17.33
N ASN A 583 -27.50 -24.65 -16.35
CA ASN A 583 -26.79 -23.38 -16.55
C ASN A 583 -25.53 -23.31 -15.67
N ALA A 584 -24.53 -22.53 -16.09
CA ALA A 584 -23.34 -22.25 -15.30
C ALA A 584 -23.74 -21.61 -13.95
N PRO A 585 -23.42 -22.24 -12.81
CA PRO A 585 -23.84 -21.75 -11.51
C PRO A 585 -23.04 -20.52 -11.07
N VAL A 586 -23.73 -19.63 -10.34
CA VAL A 586 -23.13 -18.50 -9.63
C VAL A 586 -23.23 -18.72 -8.12
N PHE A 587 -22.28 -18.18 -7.37
CA PHE A 587 -22.16 -18.38 -5.92
C PHE A 587 -22.02 -17.04 -5.20
N TRP A 588 -22.78 -16.84 -4.12
CA TRP A 588 -22.64 -15.67 -3.26
C TRP A 588 -21.24 -15.58 -2.67
N LEU A 589 -20.68 -14.38 -2.74
CA LEU A 589 -19.48 -13.97 -2.02
C LEU A 589 -19.89 -13.03 -0.90
N SER A 590 -19.25 -13.12 0.27
CA SER A 590 -19.55 -12.24 1.41
C SER A 590 -19.01 -10.83 1.22
N ILE A 591 -19.40 -10.15 0.15
CA ILE A 591 -19.04 -8.76 -0.14
C ILE A 591 -20.20 -8.01 -0.82
N ASN A 592 -20.44 -6.77 -0.41
CA ASN A 592 -21.52 -5.92 -0.92
C ASN A 592 -21.22 -4.42 -0.74
N ASP A 593 -21.96 -3.56 -1.42
CA ASP A 593 -21.93 -2.09 -1.24
C ASP A 593 -23.31 -1.53 -0.81
N ILE A 594 -24.09 -2.32 -0.04
CA ILE A 594 -25.47 -2.00 0.33
C ILE A 594 -25.57 -0.71 1.15
N ASP A 595 -24.67 -0.47 2.11
CA ASP A 595 -24.72 0.71 2.98
C ASP A 595 -24.37 2.00 2.25
N THR A 596 -23.27 1.99 1.49
CA THR A 596 -22.76 3.13 0.73
C THR A 596 -22.28 2.62 -0.62
N LYS A 597 -22.85 3.15 -1.70
CA LYS A 597 -22.46 2.83 -3.08
C LYS A 597 -20.95 2.96 -3.27
N ASP A 598 -20.36 2.04 -4.01
CA ASP A 598 -18.92 1.98 -4.33
C ASP A 598 -18.01 1.73 -3.10
N CYS A 599 -18.61 1.48 -1.93
CA CYS A 599 -17.90 1.09 -0.70
C CYS A 599 -18.15 -0.39 -0.41
N TRP A 600 -17.39 -1.25 -1.08
CA TRP A 600 -17.52 -2.70 -0.97
C TRP A 600 -16.95 -3.21 0.37
N VAL A 601 -17.82 -3.74 1.22
CA VAL A 601 -17.51 -4.26 2.55
C VAL A 601 -17.71 -5.77 2.62
N SER A 602 -16.89 -6.45 3.41
CA SER A 602 -16.97 -7.90 3.61
C SER A 602 -17.89 -8.26 4.77
N GLY A 603 -19.01 -8.92 4.49
CA GLY A 603 -20.04 -9.28 5.48
C GLY A 603 -21.41 -8.71 5.13
N VAL A 604 -22.50 -9.32 5.62
CA VAL A 604 -23.86 -9.02 5.14
C VAL A 604 -24.41 -7.67 5.67
N ASP A 605 -24.27 -7.39 6.97
CA ASP A 605 -24.80 -6.20 7.63
C ASP A 605 -23.67 -5.21 8.02
N GLU A 606 -22.62 -5.13 7.20
CA GLU A 606 -21.48 -4.26 7.45
C GLU A 606 -21.69 -2.83 6.95
N ILE A 607 -21.04 -1.89 7.63
CA ILE A 607 -21.16 -0.45 7.35
C ILE A 607 -19.88 0.01 6.65
N CYS A 608 -20.03 0.92 5.68
CA CYS A 608 -18.88 1.51 5.01
C CYS A 608 -17.97 2.24 6.03
N PRO A 609 -16.69 1.85 6.16
CA PRO A 609 -15.77 2.49 7.11
C PRO A 609 -15.44 3.94 6.72
N TYR A 610 -15.68 4.30 5.46
CA TYR A 610 -15.44 5.64 4.92
C TYR A 610 -16.66 6.55 5.03
N ARG A 611 -17.74 6.07 5.66
CA ARG A 611 -18.99 6.80 5.75
C ARG A 611 -18.76 8.17 6.39
N SER A 612 -19.04 9.19 5.59
CA SER A 612 -19.19 10.56 6.04
C SER A 612 -20.37 10.59 7.02
N ASP A 613 -20.06 10.85 8.30
CA ASP A 613 -21.01 10.84 9.40
C ASP A 613 -22.02 12.02 9.31
N ASP A 614 -22.90 12.02 8.31
CA ASP A 614 -24.04 12.96 8.22
C ASP A 614 -25.10 12.71 9.31
N ARG A 615 -24.87 11.69 10.17
CA ARG A 615 -25.67 11.44 11.38
C ARG A 615 -25.38 12.41 12.52
N ASP A 616 -24.40 13.31 12.41
CA ASP A 616 -24.25 14.43 13.37
C ASP A 616 -25.35 15.49 13.24
N THR A 617 -26.22 15.41 12.22
CA THR A 617 -27.48 16.16 12.22
C THR A 617 -28.54 15.60 13.18
N ASN A 618 -28.38 14.36 13.66
CA ASN A 618 -29.33 13.68 14.54
C ASN A 618 -28.77 13.29 15.91
N LYS A 619 -27.56 13.73 16.30
CA LYS A 619 -27.28 13.88 17.73
C LYS A 619 -28.10 15.07 18.22
N PRO A 620 -29.01 14.94 19.20
CA PRO A 620 -29.49 16.12 19.90
C PRO A 620 -28.25 16.76 20.50
N THR A 621 -27.77 17.84 19.88
CA THR A 621 -26.77 18.70 20.49
C THR A 621 -27.28 18.99 21.89
N VAL A 622 -26.52 18.58 22.90
CA VAL A 622 -26.86 18.85 24.29
C VAL A 622 -26.66 20.36 24.49
N VAL A 623 -27.65 21.16 24.07
CA VAL A 623 -27.72 22.61 24.25
C VAL A 623 -28.16 22.92 25.70
N ILE A 624 -27.49 22.31 26.67
CA ILE A 624 -27.79 22.51 28.09
C ILE A 624 -26.85 23.56 28.73
N PRO A 625 -25.57 23.71 28.35
CA PRO A 625 -24.73 24.77 28.92
C PRO A 625 -25.05 26.18 28.38
N THR A 626 -25.40 26.30 27.09
CA THR A 626 -25.62 27.61 26.43
C THR A 626 -26.96 28.24 26.79
N VAL A 627 -28.04 27.45 26.88
CA VAL A 627 -29.36 27.98 27.29
C VAL A 627 -29.33 28.46 28.74
N ALA A 628 -28.68 27.70 29.64
CA ALA A 628 -28.48 28.12 31.03
C ALA A 628 -27.64 29.41 31.10
N GLY A 629 -26.56 29.52 30.30
CA GLY A 629 -25.75 30.72 30.20
C GLY A 629 -26.53 31.95 29.72
N VAL A 630 -27.36 31.81 28.69
CA VAL A 630 -28.20 32.90 28.16
C VAL A 630 -29.26 33.33 29.18
N ILE A 631 -29.89 32.39 29.89
CA ILE A 631 -30.87 32.72 30.94
C ILE A 631 -30.20 33.48 32.09
N VAL A 632 -29.03 33.03 32.56
CA VAL A 632 -28.28 33.74 33.61
C VAL A 632 -27.87 35.14 33.14
N PHE A 633 -27.44 35.28 31.88
CA PHE A 633 -27.07 36.57 31.31
C PHE A 633 -28.26 37.52 31.20
N LEU A 634 -29.42 37.02 30.75
CA LEU A 634 -30.67 37.80 30.71
C LEU A 634 -31.12 38.21 32.11
N LEU A 635 -31.05 37.31 33.10
CA LEU A 635 -31.37 37.62 34.48
C LEU A 635 -30.42 38.67 35.07
N ALA A 636 -29.13 38.62 34.73
CA ALA A 636 -28.13 39.62 35.13
C ALA A 636 -28.42 41.00 34.53
N ILE A 637 -28.75 41.07 33.23
CA ILE A 637 -29.15 42.32 32.57
C ILE A 637 -30.42 42.88 33.21
N LEU A 638 -31.40 42.02 33.51
CA LEU A 638 -32.68 42.44 34.09
C LEU A 638 -32.50 42.95 35.53
N THR A 639 -31.63 42.32 36.33
CA THR A 639 -31.26 42.82 37.66
C THR A 639 -30.51 44.15 37.60
N ILE A 640 -29.62 44.35 36.62
CA ILE A 640 -28.95 45.65 36.41
C ILE A 640 -29.98 46.72 36.02
N MET A 641 -30.89 46.42 35.09
CA MET A 641 -31.96 47.34 34.66
C MET A 641 -32.88 47.73 35.83
N VAL A 642 -33.26 46.78 36.69
CA VAL A 642 -34.07 47.06 37.89
C VAL A 642 -33.30 47.93 38.88
N LYS A 643 -32.00 47.68 39.11
CA LYS A 643 -31.17 48.55 39.96
C LYS A 643 -31.04 49.96 39.38
N CYS A 644 -30.83 50.10 38.07
CA CYS A 644 -30.78 51.39 37.40
C CYS A 644 -32.13 52.13 37.49
N ALA A 645 -33.26 51.43 37.33
CA ALA A 645 -34.59 52.00 37.46
C ALA A 645 -34.93 52.41 38.91
N ALA A 646 -34.57 51.59 39.90
CA ALA A 646 -34.75 51.89 41.31
C ALA A 646 -33.89 53.09 41.75
N ASN A 647 -32.64 53.17 41.26
CA ASN A 647 -31.77 54.32 41.51
C ASN A 647 -32.31 55.60 40.84
N ARG A 648 -32.89 55.49 39.65
CA ARG A 648 -33.58 56.60 38.96
C ARG A 648 -34.85 57.06 39.70
N GLN A 649 -35.60 56.15 40.33
CA GLN A 649 -36.74 56.51 41.17
C GLN A 649 -36.31 57.15 42.49
N ASN A 650 -35.24 56.66 43.12
CA ASN A 650 -34.71 57.24 44.36
C ASN A 650 -34.09 58.63 44.15
N THR A 651 -33.42 58.87 43.03
CA THR A 651 -32.94 60.21 42.64
C THR A 651 -34.10 61.16 42.31
N ARG A 652 -35.19 60.68 41.67
CA ARG A 652 -36.43 61.48 41.48
C ARG A 652 -37.16 61.76 42.79
N ARG A 653 -37.19 60.83 43.75
CA ARG A 653 -37.78 61.05 45.09
C ARG A 653 -36.94 62.00 45.95
N ARG A 654 -35.60 61.97 45.86
CA ARG A 654 -34.73 62.97 46.52
C ARG A 654 -34.85 64.37 45.90
N ARG A 655 -35.02 64.49 44.57
CA ARG A 655 -35.28 65.78 43.91
C ARG A 655 -36.68 66.37 44.18
N LYS A 656 -37.65 65.58 44.65
CA LYS A 656 -38.99 66.05 45.08
C LYS A 656 -39.07 66.44 46.57
N ARG A 657 -37.96 66.37 47.31
CA ARG A 657 -37.88 66.72 48.74
C ARG A 657 -36.84 67.81 49.03
N GLY A 658 -36.62 68.68 48.06
CA GLY A 658 -35.94 69.95 48.22
C GLY A 658 -36.75 71.01 47.50
N GLU A 659 -36.90 72.17 48.15
CA GLU A 659 -37.54 73.41 47.69
C GLU A 659 -39.04 73.59 47.99
N GLY A 660 -39.34 74.15 49.17
CA GLY A 660 -40.33 75.23 49.25
C GLY A 660 -41.30 75.30 50.44
N GLY A 661 -40.84 75.77 51.61
CA GLY A 661 -41.56 76.74 52.47
C GLY A 661 -42.25 76.23 53.75
N TRP A 662 -41.79 76.67 54.95
CA TRP A 662 -42.24 77.80 55.82
C TRP A 662 -43.44 77.37 56.70
N ASP A 663 -43.50 77.49 58.04
CA ASP A 663 -43.37 78.64 58.97
C ASP A 663 -43.09 78.14 60.41
N TYR A 664 -42.14 78.74 61.16
CA TYR A 664 -42.25 79.84 62.14
C TYR A 664 -42.88 79.51 63.53
N GLU A 665 -41.99 79.62 64.53
CA GLU A 665 -42.05 80.01 65.95
C GLU A 665 -43.29 79.80 66.84
N GLY A 666 -43.00 79.24 68.02
CA GLY A 666 -43.58 79.61 69.31
C GLY A 666 -42.56 79.38 70.43
N VAL A 667 -41.96 80.46 70.93
CA VAL A 667 -41.12 80.54 72.16
C VAL A 667 -42.04 80.90 73.35
N PRO A 668 -41.57 81.01 74.61
CA PRO A 668 -41.16 79.99 75.58
C PRO A 668 -42.18 79.84 76.75
N LEU A 669 -42.09 78.75 77.52
CA LEU A 669 -42.26 78.72 78.98
C LEU A 669 -41.56 77.49 79.56
#